data_AF-A0A267H914-F1
#
_entry.id   AF-A0A267H914-F1
#
_cell.length_a   1.000
_cell.length_b   1.000
_cell.length_c   1.000
_cell.angle_alpha   90.00
_cell.angle_beta   90.00
_cell.angle_gamma   90.00
#
_symmetry.space_group_name_H-M   'P 1'
#
loop_
_entity.id
_entity.type
_entity.pdbx_description
1 polymer ?
#
loop_
_entity_poly.entity_id
_entity_poly.type
_entity_poly.pdbx_seq_one_letter_code
_entity_poly.pdbx_strand_id
1 'polypeptide(L)'
;MPKRGRGNLSRSTRAASGAKKRRDSETPEEHAARLEQNRLCQAERRAVEGDAERQHRLEQDRLRAAEDRAAEGEAERQHRLEQDRQRTAEDRAAEGEAERQHRRELDRQHTAECRASESETVHMHRLDVQRQRQSQHRTAEAADEHDLRLHAQADRRRDRLLKLAHQPHVLGRMDRQCSHCGALRWNDEPASICCHSGKTHLEPRRDPPDVLKRLLTGEHPDSSQFLKDIRKYNGALHMTSLGAAQREQPGWKPSFILHGQMHHRIGSLLPNPGDPARFCQVFFVDEELQTRLQWATGLNSRLLAELQATLHDCNSYVRSFKSAVDLLRSDPQLQNAKVVINSDARPSGEHVRRFNLPECSEVGILTDLGDDEGVIQAQRRDVILRLRDGGLQDICETHRSYDPLEYVLLFPFGEDGWHIGLKQDRGITNMKFYAFMIQVRPGQFNSLLYGRRLFQQYLVDQAAKIESERLSFIRQHQKDLQSESLRGLRDALHEDDGNPEEVGKHIILTSSYVGGPRYRLERQQDAMAYVHAYGRPDLFLTMTCNPKWPEILAELLPGQTAVDRPDITARVFELKKKAFLNRLKSLFGDTLARVCSLEYQKRGLPHVHALLWLADKLKPDQYDSIISAEIPDPVADADLHKLVAENLLHGPCGQQLNPAAPCMENGVCSKRYPREFLAATRVEEDGYPHYCRRSVEMGGFSVTKMAKLRGGQKANFTFDNRWVVPYCPALLREFRCHLNVEICATVKAIKYVVKYITKGSDMAAYQVRQEAASASASTTAPTVGQSAHGKMIDEIKDYLLGRYIGPMEAVNTILGFEVHSRYPL
;
A
#
# COMPACT_ATOMS: atom_id res chain seq x y z
N MET A 1 90.43 -4.32 71.16
CA MET A 1 90.67 -4.77 69.76
C MET A 1 89.40 -4.50 68.95
N PRO A 2 89.41 -3.80 67.80
CA PRO A 2 90.29 -2.73 67.36
C PRO A 2 89.64 -1.33 67.49
N LYS A 3 90.45 -0.33 67.85
CA LYS A 3 90.14 1.10 67.81
C LYS A 3 90.28 1.60 66.36
N ARG A 4 89.20 1.66 65.59
CA ARG A 4 89.11 2.46 64.34
C ARG A 4 87.67 2.97 64.19
N GLY A 5 87.40 4.22 64.59
CA GLY A 5 86.06 4.81 64.41
C GLY A 5 85.88 6.25 64.90
N ARG A 6 86.54 6.65 66.00
CA ARG A 6 86.38 8.02 66.56
C ARG A 6 87.10 9.14 65.79
N GLY A 7 87.98 8.81 64.84
CA GLY A 7 88.66 9.80 63.99
C GLY A 7 87.83 10.31 62.81
N ASN A 8 86.83 9.55 62.34
CA ASN A 8 86.10 9.90 61.11
C ASN A 8 84.93 10.88 61.37
N LEU A 9 84.21 10.74 62.48
CA LEU A 9 83.11 11.66 62.83
C LEU A 9 83.60 13.06 63.19
N SER A 10 84.70 13.22 63.94
CA SER A 10 85.25 14.54 64.30
C SER A 10 85.92 15.25 63.11
N ARG A 11 86.45 14.49 62.15
CA ARG A 11 87.02 15.01 60.91
C ARG A 11 85.90 15.43 59.92
N SER A 12 84.80 14.68 59.87
CA SER A 12 83.60 15.00 59.10
C SER A 12 82.90 16.27 59.62
N THR A 13 82.75 16.45 60.93
CA THR A 13 82.14 17.66 61.51
C THR A 13 82.98 18.92 61.35
N ARG A 14 84.33 18.83 61.47
CA ARG A 14 85.23 19.94 61.13
C ARG A 14 85.21 20.28 59.64
N ALA A 15 85.15 19.28 58.75
CA ALA A 15 85.03 19.49 57.32
C ALA A 15 83.70 20.15 56.93
N ALA A 16 82.58 19.72 57.53
CA ALA A 16 81.26 20.32 57.32
C ALA A 16 81.19 21.77 57.81
N SER A 17 81.78 22.06 58.99
CA SER A 17 81.87 23.43 59.52
C SER A 17 82.73 24.35 58.64
N GLY A 18 83.86 23.84 58.12
CA GLY A 18 84.71 24.56 57.18
C GLY A 18 84.06 24.78 55.80
N ALA A 19 83.24 23.85 55.33
CA ALA A 19 82.45 24.01 54.12
C ALA A 19 81.31 25.03 54.30
N LYS A 20 80.64 25.03 55.45
CA LYS A 20 79.61 26.02 55.79
C LYS A 20 80.20 27.44 55.82
N LYS A 21 81.33 27.66 56.52
CA LYS A 21 82.00 28.98 56.53
C LYS A 21 82.40 29.47 55.13
N ARG A 22 82.85 28.59 54.25
CA ARG A 22 83.15 28.94 52.85
C ARG A 22 81.90 29.33 52.08
N ARG A 23 80.81 28.56 52.21
CA ARG A 23 79.52 28.89 51.57
C ARG A 23 78.93 30.20 52.07
N ASP A 24 79.05 30.48 53.37
CA ASP A 24 78.56 31.71 53.99
C ASP A 24 79.39 32.95 53.58
N SER A 25 80.57 32.76 52.96
CA SER A 25 81.45 33.83 52.45
C SER A 25 81.56 33.87 50.93
N GLU A 26 80.78 33.07 50.20
CA GLU A 26 80.71 33.09 48.74
C GLU A 26 80.01 34.37 48.24
N THR A 27 80.58 34.98 47.21
CA THR A 27 79.88 36.02 46.42
C THR A 27 78.74 35.41 45.57
N PRO A 28 77.75 36.21 45.11
CA PRO A 28 76.67 35.68 44.25
C PRO A 28 77.18 35.00 42.97
N GLU A 29 78.28 35.47 42.41
CA GLU A 29 78.92 34.90 41.22
C GLU A 29 79.59 33.55 41.52
N GLU A 30 80.34 33.46 42.64
CA GLU A 30 80.94 32.20 43.10
C GLU A 30 79.87 31.16 43.48
N HIS A 31 78.77 31.62 44.09
CA HIS A 31 77.61 30.78 44.41
C HIS A 31 76.95 30.22 43.13
N ALA A 32 76.73 31.07 42.12
CA ALA A 32 76.17 30.68 40.84
C ALA A 32 77.12 29.71 40.09
N ALA A 33 78.42 29.99 40.06
CA ALA A 33 79.42 29.12 39.45
C ALA A 33 79.47 27.74 40.12
N ARG A 34 79.38 27.68 41.45
CA ARG A 34 79.32 26.41 42.19
C ARG A 34 78.03 25.63 41.89
N LEU A 35 76.88 26.31 41.82
CA LEU A 35 75.62 25.66 41.45
C LEU A 35 75.66 25.13 40.02
N GLU A 36 76.24 25.88 39.09
CA GLU A 36 76.41 25.45 37.70
C GLU A 36 77.36 24.27 37.58
N GLN A 37 78.49 24.28 38.29
CA GLN A 37 79.41 23.14 38.35
C GLN A 37 78.72 21.90 38.94
N ASN A 38 77.92 22.05 40.00
CA ASN A 38 77.13 20.94 40.55
C ASN A 38 76.08 20.42 39.55
N ARG A 39 75.45 21.32 38.78
CA ARG A 39 74.49 20.95 37.73
C ARG A 39 75.16 20.13 36.64
N LEU A 40 76.34 20.55 36.18
CA LEU A 40 77.13 19.84 35.18
C LEU A 40 77.57 18.46 35.68
N CYS A 41 78.14 18.37 36.88
CA CYS A 41 78.53 17.06 37.46
C CYS A 41 77.33 16.13 37.65
N GLN A 42 76.15 16.64 38.00
CA GLN A 42 74.93 15.82 38.07
C GLN A 42 74.45 15.38 36.69
N ALA A 43 74.55 16.24 35.67
CA ALA A 43 74.20 15.90 34.30
C ALA A 43 75.12 14.80 33.74
N GLU A 44 76.44 14.92 33.95
CA GLU A 44 77.41 13.90 33.56
C GLU A 44 77.14 12.56 34.25
N ARG A 45 76.88 12.56 35.57
CA ARG A 45 76.52 11.35 36.31
C ARG A 45 75.23 10.70 35.81
N ARG A 46 74.23 11.49 35.40
CA ARG A 46 72.98 10.98 34.83
C ARG A 46 73.15 10.46 33.40
N ALA A 47 74.09 11.02 32.63
CA ALA A 47 74.34 10.61 31.25
C ALA A 47 75.00 9.21 31.15
N VAL A 48 75.74 8.82 32.18
CA VAL A 48 76.40 7.50 32.27
C VAL A 48 75.67 6.50 33.16
N GLU A 49 74.49 6.87 33.68
CA GLU A 49 73.66 6.04 34.56
C GLU A 49 73.04 4.86 33.79
N GLY A 50 73.18 3.64 34.30
CA GLY A 50 72.53 2.46 33.72
C GLY A 50 71.02 2.42 34.02
N ASP A 51 70.24 1.63 33.26
CA ASP A 51 68.77 1.56 33.42
C ASP A 51 68.33 1.17 34.84
N ALA A 52 69.03 0.23 35.47
CA ALA A 52 68.73 -0.20 36.84
C ALA A 52 69.01 0.89 37.89
N GLU A 53 70.10 1.63 37.72
CA GLU A 53 70.45 2.76 38.60
C GLU A 53 69.45 3.91 38.42
N ARG A 54 69.07 4.19 37.16
CA ARG A 54 68.04 5.18 36.82
C ARG A 54 66.69 4.83 37.42
N GLN A 55 66.25 3.58 37.31
CA GLN A 55 65.01 3.11 37.92
C GLN A 55 65.07 3.22 39.45
N HIS A 56 66.19 2.83 40.07
CA HIS A 56 66.35 2.95 41.51
C HIS A 56 66.27 4.41 41.97
N ARG A 57 66.94 5.33 41.28
CA ARG A 57 66.89 6.77 41.59
C ARG A 57 65.49 7.33 41.43
N LEU A 58 64.81 7.04 40.31
CA LEU A 58 63.44 7.49 40.08
C LEU A 58 62.48 6.95 41.16
N GLU A 59 62.66 5.71 41.60
CA GLU A 59 61.84 5.14 42.68
C GLU A 59 62.14 5.80 44.03
N GLN A 60 63.41 6.08 44.35
CA GLN A 60 63.77 6.86 45.54
C GLN A 60 63.22 8.30 45.49
N ASP A 61 63.18 8.93 44.31
CA ASP A 61 62.58 10.25 44.12
C ASP A 61 61.06 10.20 44.33
N ARG A 62 60.39 9.15 43.80
CA ARG A 62 58.95 8.92 44.01
C ARG A 62 58.61 8.69 45.48
N LEU A 63 59.40 7.88 46.19
CA LEU A 63 59.20 7.61 47.62
C LEU A 63 59.35 8.88 48.46
N ARG A 64 60.42 9.66 48.22
CA ARG A 64 60.61 10.96 48.91
C ARG A 64 59.46 11.91 48.63
N ALA A 65 59.03 12.04 47.38
CA ALA A 65 57.89 12.88 47.03
C ALA A 65 56.56 12.39 47.65
N ALA A 66 56.39 11.08 47.85
CA ALA A 66 55.23 10.53 48.52
C ALA A 66 55.27 10.80 50.04
N GLU A 67 56.44 10.67 50.67
CA GLU A 67 56.66 11.00 52.08
C GLU A 67 56.44 12.50 52.33
N ASP A 68 57.00 13.38 51.50
CA ASP A 68 56.80 14.82 51.58
C ASP A 68 55.31 15.17 51.46
N ARG A 69 54.60 14.59 50.46
CA ARG A 69 53.15 14.80 50.28
C ARG A 69 52.29 14.26 51.44
N ALA A 70 52.75 13.21 52.12
CA ALA A 70 52.06 12.68 53.29
C ALA A 70 52.28 13.54 54.53
N ALA A 71 53.39 14.27 54.60
CA ALA A 71 53.72 15.21 55.66
C ALA A 71 53.16 16.63 55.43
N GLU A 72 52.67 16.95 54.22
CA GLU A 72 52.07 18.26 53.86
C GLU A 72 50.86 18.61 54.75
N GLY A 73 50.86 19.85 55.27
CA GLY A 73 49.67 20.43 55.90
C GLY A 73 48.58 20.82 54.89
N GLU A 74 47.36 21.11 55.35
CA GLU A 74 46.23 21.44 54.46
C GLU A 74 46.48 22.71 53.61
N ALA A 75 47.09 23.74 54.20
CA ALA A 75 47.43 24.97 53.50
C ALA A 75 48.51 24.76 52.42
N GLU A 76 49.54 23.96 52.73
CA GLU A 76 50.61 23.60 51.79
C GLU A 76 50.05 22.77 50.62
N ARG A 77 49.15 21.82 50.92
CA ARG A 77 48.43 21.03 49.92
C ARG A 77 47.56 21.89 49.01
N GLN A 78 46.79 22.83 49.56
CA GLN A 78 45.96 23.73 48.77
C GLN A 78 46.81 24.63 47.86
N HIS A 79 47.90 25.18 48.39
CA HIS A 79 48.84 25.99 47.61
C HIS A 79 49.48 25.17 46.47
N ARG A 80 49.90 23.93 46.72
CA ARG A 80 50.43 23.04 45.67
C ARG A 80 49.39 22.73 44.60
N LEU A 81 48.15 22.40 44.99
CA LEU A 81 47.07 22.13 44.04
C LEU A 81 46.70 23.36 43.20
N GLU A 82 46.76 24.56 43.77
CA GLU A 82 46.55 25.80 43.02
C GLU A 82 47.68 26.05 42.02
N GLN A 83 48.94 25.86 42.43
CA GLN A 83 50.08 25.95 41.51
C GLN A 83 50.00 24.90 40.38
N ASP A 84 49.56 23.67 40.68
CA ASP A 84 49.32 22.63 39.67
C ASP A 84 48.20 23.04 38.70
N ARG A 85 47.09 23.60 39.20
CA ARG A 85 46.00 24.14 38.37
C ARG A 85 46.49 25.24 37.44
N GLN A 86 47.27 26.18 37.96
CA GLN A 86 47.78 27.30 37.19
C GLN A 86 48.76 26.84 36.10
N ARG A 87 49.73 25.98 36.43
CA ARG A 87 50.63 25.38 35.44
C ARG A 87 49.86 24.66 34.34
N THR A 88 48.87 23.83 34.70
CA THR A 88 48.04 23.11 33.73
C THR A 88 47.24 24.06 32.83
N ALA A 89 46.77 25.20 33.36
CA ALA A 89 46.06 26.19 32.58
C ALA A 89 46.98 26.93 31.60
N GLU A 90 48.19 27.28 32.04
CA GLU A 90 49.23 27.91 31.22
C GLU A 90 49.68 26.96 30.09
N ASP A 91 49.94 25.69 30.40
CA ASP A 91 50.28 24.66 29.41
C ASP A 91 49.16 24.49 28.37
N ARG A 92 47.89 24.39 28.81
CA ARG A 92 46.72 24.29 27.91
C ARG A 92 46.50 25.54 27.04
N ALA A 93 46.91 26.71 27.53
CA ALA A 93 46.83 27.95 26.77
C ALA A 93 47.93 28.02 25.70
N ALA A 94 49.10 27.45 25.98
CA ALA A 94 50.23 27.35 25.06
C ALA A 94 50.10 26.20 24.02
N GLU A 95 49.21 25.22 24.25
CA GLU A 95 48.95 24.10 23.32
C GLU A 95 48.53 24.54 21.90
N GLY A 96 49.23 24.00 20.90
CA GLY A 96 48.85 24.12 19.49
C GLY A 96 47.58 23.33 19.14
N GLU A 97 47.01 23.55 17.95
CA GLU A 97 45.75 22.91 17.56
C GLU A 97 45.85 21.38 17.44
N ALA A 98 46.95 20.86 16.90
CA ALA A 98 47.19 19.41 16.77
C ALA A 98 47.34 18.72 18.14
N GLU A 99 48.10 19.33 19.06
CA GLU A 99 48.29 18.83 20.44
C GLU A 99 46.97 18.82 21.21
N ARG A 100 46.17 19.88 21.05
CA ARG A 100 44.84 19.99 21.65
C ARG A 100 43.88 18.93 21.13
N GLN A 101 43.91 18.64 19.83
CA GLN A 101 43.09 17.58 19.23
C GLN A 101 43.51 16.21 19.74
N HIS A 102 44.82 15.94 19.81
CA HIS A 102 45.34 14.67 20.32
C HIS A 102 44.98 14.46 21.80
N ARG A 103 45.13 15.48 22.65
CA ARG A 103 44.72 15.41 24.07
C ARG A 103 43.23 15.16 24.22
N ARG A 104 42.37 15.87 23.46
CA ARG A 104 40.92 15.64 23.49
C ARG A 104 40.55 14.22 23.06
N GLU A 105 41.27 13.64 22.11
CA GLU A 105 41.06 12.25 21.70
C GLU A 105 41.45 11.26 22.81
N LEU A 106 42.62 11.47 23.45
CA LEU A 106 43.02 10.67 24.61
C LEU A 106 42.02 10.80 25.77
N ASP A 107 41.55 12.01 26.07
CA ASP A 107 40.51 12.25 27.09
C ASP A 107 39.20 11.50 26.75
N ARG A 108 38.81 11.47 25.45
CA ARG A 108 37.64 10.71 24.98
C ARG A 108 37.82 9.21 25.19
N GLN A 109 38.96 8.66 24.78
CA GLN A 109 39.28 7.24 24.92
C GLN A 109 39.32 6.83 26.40
N HIS A 110 40.02 7.59 27.23
CA HIS A 110 40.09 7.33 28.67
C HIS A 110 38.70 7.41 29.34
N THR A 111 37.87 8.36 28.95
CA THR A 111 36.49 8.45 29.46
C THR A 111 35.64 7.25 29.03
N ALA A 112 35.84 6.75 27.80
CA ALA A 112 35.12 5.57 27.31
C ALA A 112 35.55 4.30 28.04
N GLU A 113 36.85 4.12 28.27
CA GLU A 113 37.40 3.00 29.05
C GLU A 113 36.91 3.03 30.49
N CYS A 114 36.98 4.19 31.16
CA CYS A 114 36.44 4.38 32.49
C CYS A 114 34.96 3.96 32.54
N ARG A 115 34.13 4.44 31.60
CA ARG A 115 32.70 4.09 31.50
C ARG A 115 32.44 2.61 31.26
N ALA A 116 33.29 1.95 30.46
CA ALA A 116 33.17 0.51 30.21
C ALA A 116 33.52 -0.33 31.44
N SER A 117 34.39 0.18 32.31
CA SER A 117 34.81 -0.46 33.57
C SER A 117 33.98 -0.04 34.81
N GLU A 118 32.98 0.83 34.66
CA GLU A 118 32.12 1.29 35.76
C GLU A 118 31.31 0.12 36.36
N SER A 119 31.23 0.05 37.70
CA SER A 119 30.29 -0.84 38.37
C SER A 119 28.85 -0.36 38.17
N GLU A 120 27.88 -1.27 38.24
CA GLU A 120 26.46 -0.96 38.03
C GLU A 120 25.93 0.13 38.98
N THR A 121 26.42 0.16 40.23
CA THR A 121 26.10 1.21 41.21
C THR A 121 26.62 2.59 40.82
N VAL A 122 27.85 2.67 40.29
CA VAL A 122 28.45 3.92 39.82
C VAL A 122 27.77 4.40 38.55
N HIS A 123 27.44 3.47 37.64
CA HIS A 123 26.68 3.75 36.43
C HIS A 123 25.31 4.38 36.75
N MET A 124 24.56 3.76 37.67
CA MET A 124 23.25 4.24 38.12
C MET A 124 23.34 5.61 38.80
N HIS A 125 24.33 5.82 39.68
CA HIS A 125 24.53 7.12 40.32
C HIS A 125 24.87 8.23 39.30
N ARG A 126 25.73 7.95 38.32
CA ARG A 126 26.06 8.90 37.25
C ARG A 126 24.83 9.27 36.42
N LEU A 127 24.01 8.29 36.04
CA LEU A 127 22.76 8.54 35.33
C LEU A 127 21.79 9.36 36.16
N ASP A 128 21.73 9.14 37.47
CA ASP A 128 20.84 9.89 38.35
C ASP A 128 21.28 11.35 38.52
N VAL A 129 22.58 11.58 38.73
CA VAL A 129 23.17 12.94 38.76
C VAL A 129 22.96 13.65 37.43
N GLN A 130 23.08 12.94 36.30
CA GLN A 130 22.80 13.51 34.98
C GLN A 130 21.32 13.86 34.81
N ARG A 131 20.40 13.00 35.25
CA ARG A 131 18.95 13.28 35.24
C ARG A 131 18.61 14.48 36.12
N GLN A 132 19.19 14.58 37.33
CA GLN A 132 18.98 15.70 38.23
C GLN A 132 19.49 17.02 37.63
N ARG A 133 20.69 17.03 37.03
CA ARG A 133 21.22 18.21 36.33
C ARG A 133 20.35 18.63 35.14
N GLN A 134 19.88 17.67 34.34
CA GLN A 134 18.94 17.94 33.24
C GLN A 134 17.58 18.41 33.76
N SER A 135 17.12 17.92 34.91
CA SER A 135 15.89 18.37 35.56
C SER A 135 16.03 19.82 36.04
N GLN A 136 17.11 20.15 36.73
CA GLN A 136 17.40 21.49 37.23
C GLN A 136 17.53 22.51 36.09
N HIS A 137 18.19 22.13 34.99
CA HIS A 137 18.27 22.95 33.78
C HIS A 137 16.90 23.14 33.12
N ARG A 138 16.00 22.13 33.16
CA ARG A 138 14.63 22.24 32.62
C ARG A 138 13.71 23.09 33.50
N THR A 139 13.90 23.08 34.82
CA THR A 139 13.11 23.89 35.77
C THR A 139 13.53 25.35 35.82
N ALA A 140 14.74 25.67 35.34
CA ALA A 140 15.27 27.04 35.29
C ALA A 140 14.98 27.77 33.96
N GLU A 141 14.51 27.05 32.93
CA GLU A 141 14.19 27.58 31.61
C GLU A 141 12.77 28.19 31.63
N ALA A 142 12.61 29.46 31.26
CA ALA A 142 11.28 30.09 31.17
C ALA A 142 10.46 29.42 30.05
N ALA A 143 9.13 29.29 30.21
CA ALA A 143 8.27 28.59 29.24
C ALA A 143 8.41 29.15 27.80
N ASP A 144 8.59 30.46 27.66
CA ASP A 144 8.78 31.12 26.36
C ASP A 144 10.14 30.77 25.71
N GLU A 145 11.21 30.68 26.51
CA GLU A 145 12.54 30.29 26.02
C GLU A 145 12.60 28.79 25.66
N HIS A 146 11.85 27.96 26.40
CA HIS A 146 11.67 26.54 26.09
C HIS A 146 10.98 26.34 24.74
N ASP A 147 9.87 27.06 24.50
CA ASP A 147 9.13 27.01 23.24
C ASP A 147 9.99 27.54 22.08
N LEU A 148 10.68 28.67 22.25
CA LEU A 148 11.61 29.23 21.26
C LEU A 148 12.75 28.25 20.88
N ARG A 149 13.32 27.54 21.86
CA ARG A 149 14.38 26.54 21.61
C ARG A 149 13.83 25.33 20.87
N LEU A 150 12.65 24.83 21.26
CA LEU A 150 11.98 23.74 20.55
C LEU A 150 11.64 24.14 19.11
N HIS A 151 11.16 25.36 18.88
CA HIS A 151 10.93 25.92 17.54
C HIS A 151 12.21 25.96 16.71
N ALA A 152 13.29 26.56 17.22
CA ALA A 152 14.55 26.64 16.51
C ALA A 152 15.18 25.24 16.24
N GLN A 153 14.96 24.27 17.13
CA GLN A 153 15.45 22.90 16.95
C GLN A 153 14.60 22.11 15.94
N ALA A 154 13.28 22.31 15.95
CA ALA A 154 12.35 21.77 14.96
C ALA A 154 12.63 22.34 13.56
N ASP A 155 12.84 23.66 13.44
CA ASP A 155 13.16 24.34 12.18
C ASP A 155 14.50 23.85 11.59
N ARG A 156 15.58 23.78 12.39
CA ARG A 156 16.88 23.26 11.92
C ARG A 156 16.83 21.79 11.46
N ARG A 157 15.94 20.98 12.04
CA ARG A 157 15.79 19.56 11.67
C ARG A 157 14.80 19.37 10.52
N ARG A 158 13.77 20.23 10.41
CA ARG A 158 12.93 20.40 9.22
C ARG A 158 13.79 20.74 8.01
N ASP A 159 14.73 21.67 8.14
CA ASP A 159 15.72 21.99 7.09
C ASP A 159 16.60 20.79 6.71
N ARG A 160 16.92 19.92 7.68
CA ARG A 160 17.65 18.68 7.41
C ARG A 160 16.79 17.66 6.65
N LEU A 161 15.50 17.56 6.95
CA LEU A 161 14.56 16.68 6.24
C LEU A 161 14.18 17.23 4.86
N LEU A 162 14.11 18.55 4.72
CA LEU A 162 14.05 19.26 3.44
C LEU A 162 15.28 18.93 2.58
N LYS A 163 16.47 18.85 3.18
CA LYS A 163 17.70 18.38 2.51
C LYS A 163 17.72 16.87 2.21
N LEU A 164 17.05 16.04 3.01
CA LEU A 164 16.94 14.59 2.81
C LEU A 164 15.87 14.19 1.78
N ALA A 165 14.95 15.11 1.44
CA ALA A 165 13.98 14.93 0.38
C ALA A 165 14.70 14.88 -0.97
N HIS A 166 15.12 13.68 -1.33
CA HIS A 166 15.63 13.39 -2.66
C HIS A 166 14.51 13.63 -3.69
N GLN A 167 14.96 13.71 -4.94
CA GLN A 167 14.14 13.89 -6.12
C GLN A 167 12.83 13.08 -6.07
N PRO A 168 11.79 13.57 -6.75
CA PRO A 168 10.55 12.83 -6.92
C PRO A 168 10.86 11.38 -7.30
N HIS A 169 10.23 10.42 -6.65
CA HIS A 169 10.38 9.04 -7.04
C HIS A 169 9.76 8.88 -8.43
N VAL A 170 10.55 8.45 -9.41
CA VAL A 170 10.16 8.32 -10.82
C VAL A 170 10.34 6.87 -11.24
N LEU A 171 9.29 6.24 -11.79
CA LEU A 171 9.36 4.84 -12.25
C LEU A 171 9.98 4.72 -13.66
N GLY A 172 10.10 5.83 -14.39
CA GLY A 172 10.47 5.85 -15.80
C GLY A 172 9.29 5.54 -16.73
N ARG A 173 9.60 5.27 -18.00
CA ARG A 173 8.61 4.86 -19.00
C ARG A 173 8.29 3.37 -18.89
N MET A 174 7.13 2.97 -19.37
CA MET A 174 6.78 1.55 -19.51
C MET A 174 7.41 0.98 -20.79
N ASP A 175 8.73 0.89 -20.86
CA ASP A 175 9.48 0.51 -22.08
C ASP A 175 10.21 -0.83 -21.98
N ARG A 176 10.20 -1.49 -20.82
CA ARG A 176 10.82 -2.81 -20.66
C ARG A 176 9.97 -3.89 -21.30
N GLN A 177 10.40 -4.32 -22.47
CA GLN A 177 9.75 -5.40 -23.18
C GLN A 177 10.03 -6.77 -22.53
N CYS A 178 8.98 -7.58 -22.35
CA CYS A 178 9.11 -8.97 -21.96
C CYS A 178 9.73 -9.79 -23.09
N SER A 179 10.79 -10.55 -22.78
CA SER A 179 11.50 -11.44 -23.71
C SER A 179 10.64 -12.58 -24.28
N HIS A 180 9.55 -12.96 -23.60
CA HIS A 180 8.72 -14.09 -24.00
C HIS A 180 7.46 -13.70 -24.77
N CYS A 181 6.78 -12.61 -24.38
CA CYS A 181 5.48 -12.24 -24.96
C CYS A 181 5.42 -10.82 -25.51
N GLY A 182 6.53 -10.07 -25.48
CA GLY A 182 6.59 -8.71 -26.02
C GLY A 182 5.84 -7.65 -25.22
N ALA A 183 5.24 -7.99 -24.06
CA ALA A 183 4.50 -7.04 -23.23
C ALA A 183 5.41 -5.97 -22.61
N LEU A 184 4.95 -4.72 -22.60
CA LEU A 184 5.64 -3.60 -21.97
C LEU A 184 5.43 -3.56 -20.46
N ARG A 185 6.52 -3.29 -19.74
CA ARG A 185 6.59 -3.24 -18.28
C ARG A 185 7.41 -2.04 -17.82
N TRP A 186 7.20 -1.64 -16.58
CA TRP A 186 8.16 -0.80 -15.87
C TRP A 186 9.33 -1.65 -15.36
N ASN A 187 10.45 -0.99 -15.06
CA ASN A 187 11.67 -1.63 -14.56
C ASN A 187 11.45 -2.49 -13.33
N ASP A 188 10.66 -1.99 -12.38
CA ASP A 188 10.46 -2.62 -11.07
C ASP A 188 9.29 -3.61 -11.03
N GLU A 189 8.68 -3.91 -12.19
CA GLU A 189 7.63 -4.92 -12.28
C GLU A 189 8.19 -6.34 -12.34
N PRO A 190 7.51 -7.32 -11.69
CA PRO A 190 7.98 -8.69 -11.71
C PRO A 190 7.90 -9.28 -13.12
N ALA A 191 8.86 -10.15 -13.44
CA ALA A 191 8.94 -10.75 -14.77
C ALA A 191 7.68 -11.56 -15.14
N SER A 192 6.95 -12.04 -14.12
CA SER A 192 5.77 -12.88 -14.23
C SER A 192 4.46 -12.14 -14.50
N ILE A 193 4.44 -10.79 -14.45
CA ILE A 193 3.18 -10.01 -14.49
C ILE A 193 2.36 -10.19 -15.77
N CYS A 194 3.01 -10.48 -16.91
CA CYS A 194 2.37 -10.53 -18.23
C CYS A 194 2.12 -11.96 -18.72
N CYS A 195 3.15 -12.79 -18.80
CA CYS A 195 3.08 -14.16 -19.33
C CYS A 195 3.55 -15.21 -18.33
N HIS A 196 3.66 -14.84 -17.05
CA HIS A 196 4.17 -15.73 -16.00
C HIS A 196 5.52 -16.36 -16.37
N SER A 197 6.45 -15.51 -16.83
CA SER A 197 7.80 -15.91 -17.29
C SER A 197 7.78 -16.92 -18.44
N GLY A 198 6.94 -16.65 -19.45
CA GLY A 198 6.85 -17.45 -20.68
C GLY A 198 5.93 -18.66 -20.62
N LYS A 199 5.31 -18.95 -19.47
CA LYS A 199 4.37 -20.09 -19.34
C LYS A 199 3.00 -19.83 -19.98
N THR A 200 2.62 -18.56 -20.16
CA THR A 200 1.38 -18.17 -20.86
C THR A 200 1.73 -17.65 -22.25
N HIS A 201 1.36 -18.40 -23.28
CA HIS A 201 1.43 -17.97 -24.68
C HIS A 201 0.03 -18.01 -25.28
N LEU A 202 -0.43 -16.89 -25.84
CA LEU A 202 -1.68 -16.76 -26.58
C LEU A 202 -1.37 -16.13 -27.94
N GLU A 203 -2.15 -16.49 -28.95
CA GLU A 203 -2.00 -15.89 -30.28
C GLU A 203 -2.31 -14.38 -30.23
N PRO A 204 -1.59 -13.55 -31.00
CA PRO A 204 -1.91 -12.15 -31.12
C PRO A 204 -3.35 -11.93 -31.59
N ARG A 205 -4.04 -10.96 -30.99
CA ARG A 205 -5.38 -10.60 -31.41
C ARG A 205 -5.36 -9.98 -32.81
N ARG A 206 -6.41 -10.27 -33.59
CA ARG A 206 -6.63 -9.63 -34.89
C ARG A 206 -7.02 -8.17 -34.69
N ASP A 207 -6.54 -7.31 -35.57
CA ASP A 207 -7.00 -5.92 -35.62
C ASP A 207 -8.51 -5.88 -35.86
N PRO A 208 -9.28 -5.06 -35.12
CA PRO A 208 -10.72 -4.95 -35.31
C PRO A 208 -11.04 -4.36 -36.69
N PRO A 209 -12.27 -4.56 -37.20
CA PRO A 209 -12.72 -3.94 -38.45
C PRO A 209 -12.46 -2.43 -38.47
N ASP A 210 -12.15 -1.87 -39.65
CA ASP A 210 -11.68 -0.48 -39.80
C ASP A 210 -12.63 0.55 -39.19
N VAL A 211 -13.95 0.37 -39.35
CA VAL A 211 -14.97 1.23 -38.75
C VAL A 211 -14.78 1.29 -37.23
N LEU A 212 -14.70 0.13 -36.58
CA LEU A 212 -14.53 0.02 -35.14
C LEU A 212 -13.16 0.53 -34.69
N LYS A 213 -12.09 0.24 -35.45
CA LYS A 213 -10.74 0.73 -35.17
C LYS A 213 -10.69 2.26 -35.17
N ARG A 214 -11.29 2.92 -36.17
CA ARG A 214 -11.36 4.38 -36.28
C ARG A 214 -12.21 5.01 -35.17
N LEU A 215 -13.30 4.36 -34.78
CA LEU A 215 -14.14 4.79 -33.65
C LEU A 215 -13.39 4.72 -32.30
N LEU A 216 -12.63 3.65 -32.09
CA LEU A 216 -11.85 3.43 -30.87
C LEU A 216 -10.66 4.39 -30.74
N THR A 217 -10.01 4.71 -31.87
CA THR A 217 -8.83 5.59 -31.93
C THR A 217 -9.16 7.08 -31.95
N GLY A 218 -10.41 7.45 -32.25
CA GLY A 218 -10.82 8.86 -32.35
C GLY A 218 -10.78 9.45 -33.76
N GLU A 219 -10.52 8.63 -34.78
CA GLU A 219 -10.38 9.02 -36.19
C GLU A 219 -11.72 9.06 -36.95
N HIS A 220 -12.79 8.55 -36.34
CA HIS A 220 -14.15 8.64 -36.90
C HIS A 220 -14.88 9.90 -36.41
N PRO A 221 -15.71 10.59 -37.23
CA PRO A 221 -16.44 11.80 -36.81
C PRO A 221 -17.29 11.60 -35.54
N ASP A 222 -17.90 10.43 -35.40
CA ASP A 222 -18.76 10.10 -34.26
C ASP A 222 -18.02 9.51 -33.05
N SER A 223 -16.68 9.44 -33.07
CA SER A 223 -15.88 8.77 -32.02
C SER A 223 -16.12 9.34 -30.62
N SER A 224 -16.28 10.65 -30.51
CA SER A 224 -16.49 11.32 -29.21
C SER A 224 -17.80 10.86 -28.56
N GLN A 225 -18.89 10.79 -29.35
CA GLN A 225 -20.18 10.29 -28.88
C GLN A 225 -20.13 8.78 -28.63
N PHE A 226 -19.54 8.02 -29.57
CA PHE A 226 -19.37 6.58 -29.45
C PHE A 226 -18.65 6.20 -28.15
N LEU A 227 -17.47 6.77 -27.88
CA LEU A 227 -16.67 6.44 -26.70
C LEU A 227 -17.33 6.88 -25.38
N LYS A 228 -18.18 7.92 -25.41
CA LYS A 228 -18.98 8.35 -24.26
C LYS A 228 -20.08 7.33 -23.93
N ASP A 229 -20.74 6.80 -24.96
CA ASP A 229 -21.88 5.89 -24.87
C ASP A 229 -21.54 4.43 -25.25
N ILE A 230 -20.26 4.05 -25.27
CA ILE A 230 -19.78 2.75 -25.79
C ILE A 230 -20.43 1.55 -25.10
N ARG A 231 -20.74 1.67 -23.80
CA ARG A 231 -21.49 0.64 -23.06
C ARG A 231 -22.93 0.48 -23.56
N LYS A 232 -23.58 1.59 -23.93
CA LYS A 232 -24.93 1.55 -24.51
C LYS A 232 -24.90 0.97 -25.92
N TYR A 233 -23.90 1.32 -26.74
CA TYR A 233 -23.72 0.67 -28.05
C TYR A 233 -23.45 -0.83 -27.90
N ASN A 234 -22.59 -1.24 -26.97
CA ASN A 234 -22.33 -2.66 -26.71
C ASN A 234 -23.59 -3.36 -26.19
N GLY A 235 -24.30 -2.79 -25.21
CA GLY A 235 -25.58 -3.33 -24.73
C GLY A 235 -26.67 -3.32 -25.80
N ALA A 236 -26.59 -2.43 -26.78
CA ALA A 236 -27.48 -2.45 -27.94
C ALA A 236 -27.17 -3.61 -28.89
N LEU A 237 -25.96 -4.20 -28.86
CA LEU A 237 -25.46 -5.16 -29.84
C LEU A 237 -25.08 -6.52 -29.22
N HIS A 238 -25.04 -6.67 -27.89
CA HIS A 238 -24.68 -7.94 -27.25
C HIS A 238 -25.73 -9.03 -27.50
N MET A 239 -25.28 -10.28 -27.47
CA MET A 239 -26.14 -11.46 -27.71
C MET A 239 -26.70 -12.05 -26.42
N THR A 240 -26.11 -11.67 -25.29
CA THR A 240 -26.48 -12.10 -23.95
C THR A 240 -27.15 -10.99 -23.18
N SER A 241 -27.84 -11.38 -22.11
CA SER A 241 -28.32 -10.48 -21.08
C SER A 241 -27.39 -10.58 -19.87
N LEU A 242 -27.01 -9.42 -19.32
CA LEU A 242 -26.19 -9.32 -18.14
C LEU A 242 -27.09 -9.30 -16.89
N GLY A 243 -27.11 -10.41 -16.15
CA GLY A 243 -27.82 -10.54 -14.89
C GLY A 243 -27.04 -9.91 -13.73
N ALA A 244 -26.99 -8.57 -13.65
CA ALA A 244 -26.41 -7.86 -12.51
C ALA A 244 -27.18 -6.57 -12.19
N ALA A 245 -27.48 -6.32 -10.91
CA ALA A 245 -28.10 -5.06 -10.48
C ALA A 245 -27.07 -3.93 -10.51
N GLN A 246 -26.98 -3.21 -11.64
CA GLN A 246 -26.14 -2.01 -11.74
C GLN A 246 -26.71 -0.89 -10.86
N ARG A 247 -25.86 -0.28 -10.03
CA ARG A 247 -26.23 0.93 -9.26
C ARG A 247 -25.54 2.16 -9.83
N GLU A 248 -26.33 3.13 -10.29
CA GLU A 248 -25.86 4.48 -10.58
C GLU A 248 -26.11 5.39 -9.36
N GLN A 249 -25.09 6.12 -8.90
CA GLN A 249 -25.24 7.10 -7.81
C GLN A 249 -25.26 8.53 -8.37
N PRO A 250 -26.29 9.36 -8.07
CA PRO A 250 -26.36 10.75 -8.52
C PRO A 250 -25.21 11.61 -7.98
N GLY A 251 -24.67 12.52 -8.80
CA GLY A 251 -23.60 13.46 -8.42
C GLY A 251 -22.17 12.93 -8.56
N TRP A 252 -21.99 11.81 -9.25
CA TRP A 252 -20.80 10.98 -9.16
C TRP A 252 -20.32 10.54 -10.55
N LYS A 253 -19.00 10.42 -10.78
CA LYS A 253 -18.46 9.90 -12.05
C LYS A 253 -18.59 8.36 -12.02
N PRO A 254 -19.41 7.73 -12.88
CA PRO A 254 -19.75 6.33 -12.72
C PRO A 254 -18.56 5.45 -13.11
N SER A 255 -17.89 4.88 -12.10
CA SER A 255 -17.12 3.64 -12.27
C SER A 255 -18.13 2.48 -12.29
N PHE A 256 -17.93 1.50 -13.16
CA PHE A 256 -18.78 0.30 -13.13
C PHE A 256 -18.55 -0.45 -11.81
N ILE A 257 -19.63 -0.69 -11.06
CA ILE A 257 -19.59 -1.40 -9.79
C ILE A 257 -20.60 -2.54 -9.90
N LEU A 258 -20.10 -3.76 -9.73
CA LEU A 258 -20.92 -4.97 -9.69
C LEU A 258 -21.42 -5.22 -8.27
N HIS A 259 -22.63 -5.77 -8.15
CA HIS A 259 -23.22 -6.21 -6.90
C HIS A 259 -23.84 -7.60 -7.07
N GLY A 260 -23.40 -8.57 -6.25
CA GLY A 260 -23.86 -9.95 -6.30
C GLY A 260 -23.15 -10.79 -7.38
N GLN A 261 -23.70 -11.97 -7.67
CA GLN A 261 -23.15 -12.86 -8.70
C GLN A 261 -23.59 -12.41 -10.09
N MET A 262 -22.64 -12.39 -11.02
CA MET A 262 -22.87 -11.99 -12.40
C MET A 262 -23.08 -13.20 -13.27
N HIS A 263 -24.16 -13.19 -14.05
CA HIS A 263 -24.50 -14.28 -14.97
C HIS A 263 -24.77 -13.70 -16.36
N HIS A 264 -24.22 -14.34 -17.39
CA HIS A 264 -24.58 -14.08 -18.78
C HIS A 264 -25.68 -15.06 -19.13
N ARG A 265 -26.83 -14.55 -19.58
CA ARG A 265 -27.97 -15.38 -19.99
C ARG A 265 -28.26 -15.20 -21.46
N ILE A 266 -28.49 -16.28 -22.17
CA ILE A 266 -28.88 -16.27 -23.58
C ILE A 266 -30.28 -16.87 -23.73
N GLY A 267 -31.09 -16.26 -24.60
CA GLY A 267 -32.45 -16.69 -24.89
C GLY A 267 -32.56 -17.52 -26.16
N SER A 268 -33.78 -17.88 -26.53
CA SER A 268 -34.09 -18.47 -27.84
C SER A 268 -33.66 -17.56 -28.99
N LEU A 269 -33.38 -18.15 -30.16
CA LEU A 269 -32.92 -17.42 -31.34
C LEU A 269 -33.99 -16.49 -31.91
N LEU A 270 -35.27 -16.81 -31.77
CA LEU A 270 -36.40 -15.96 -32.18
C LEU A 270 -37.29 -15.61 -30.98
N PRO A 271 -37.95 -14.43 -31.02
CA PRO A 271 -38.95 -14.07 -30.01
C PRO A 271 -40.17 -14.97 -30.14
N ASN A 272 -40.90 -15.18 -29.04
CA ASN A 272 -42.19 -15.84 -29.09
C ASN A 272 -43.23 -14.99 -29.84
N PRO A 273 -44.28 -15.59 -30.43
CA PRO A 273 -45.32 -14.83 -31.13
C PRO A 273 -45.96 -13.78 -30.21
N GLY A 274 -45.86 -12.50 -30.57
CA GLY A 274 -46.38 -11.38 -29.77
C GLY A 274 -45.38 -10.73 -28.80
N ASP A 275 -44.24 -11.38 -28.53
CA ASP A 275 -43.20 -10.81 -27.68
C ASP A 275 -42.21 -9.94 -28.47
N PRO A 276 -41.70 -8.83 -27.88
CA PRO A 276 -40.66 -8.02 -28.51
C PRO A 276 -39.32 -8.76 -28.52
N ALA A 277 -38.59 -8.69 -29.64
CA ALA A 277 -37.26 -9.28 -29.76
C ALA A 277 -36.22 -8.61 -28.85
N ARG A 278 -35.37 -9.40 -28.19
CA ARG A 278 -34.31 -8.93 -27.27
C ARG A 278 -32.99 -9.67 -27.47
N PHE A 279 -31.87 -9.00 -27.14
CA PHE A 279 -30.51 -9.57 -27.17
C PHE A 279 -30.14 -10.19 -28.53
N CYS A 280 -29.75 -11.48 -28.57
CA CYS A 280 -29.41 -12.18 -29.81
C CYS A 280 -30.55 -12.18 -30.84
N GLN A 281 -31.82 -12.18 -30.41
CA GLN A 281 -32.99 -12.26 -31.30
C GLN A 281 -33.07 -11.07 -32.27
N VAL A 282 -32.55 -9.91 -31.84
CA VAL A 282 -32.61 -8.68 -32.62
C VAL A 282 -31.74 -8.76 -33.88
N PHE A 283 -30.78 -9.69 -33.95
CA PHE A 283 -29.98 -9.94 -35.15
C PHE A 283 -30.72 -10.72 -36.26
N PHE A 284 -31.93 -11.22 -35.98
CA PHE A 284 -32.64 -12.14 -36.89
C PHE A 284 -34.07 -11.70 -37.20
N VAL A 285 -34.45 -10.48 -36.83
CA VAL A 285 -35.75 -9.87 -37.19
C VAL A 285 -35.57 -8.93 -38.38
N ASP A 286 -36.60 -8.80 -39.23
CA ASP A 286 -36.49 -7.98 -40.46
C ASP A 286 -36.23 -6.50 -40.15
N GLU A 287 -36.74 -5.99 -39.03
CA GLU A 287 -36.55 -4.61 -38.57
C GLU A 287 -35.53 -4.49 -37.41
N GLU A 288 -34.31 -5.04 -37.58
CA GLU A 288 -33.27 -5.07 -36.53
C GLU A 288 -33.00 -3.66 -35.93
N LEU A 289 -32.73 -2.67 -36.80
CA LEU A 289 -32.36 -1.32 -36.37
C LEU A 289 -33.49 -0.62 -35.60
N GLN A 290 -34.72 -0.71 -36.13
CA GLN A 290 -35.89 -0.11 -35.50
C GLN A 290 -36.18 -0.77 -34.14
N THR A 291 -36.03 -2.10 -34.07
CA THR A 291 -36.13 -2.85 -32.81
C THR A 291 -35.11 -2.38 -31.79
N ARG A 292 -33.84 -2.18 -32.16
CA ARG A 292 -32.81 -1.63 -31.23
C ARG A 292 -33.13 -0.21 -30.78
N LEU A 293 -33.60 0.64 -31.69
CA LEU A 293 -33.92 2.04 -31.39
C LEU A 293 -35.10 2.21 -30.42
N GLN A 294 -36.00 1.22 -30.32
CA GLN A 294 -37.12 1.25 -29.37
C GLN A 294 -36.67 1.29 -27.90
N TRP A 295 -35.53 0.67 -27.57
CA TRP A 295 -35.03 0.58 -26.19
C TRP A 295 -33.67 1.28 -25.98
N ALA A 296 -32.83 1.35 -27.01
CA ALA A 296 -31.53 2.03 -26.96
C ALA A 296 -31.66 3.55 -27.23
N THR A 297 -32.41 4.23 -26.36
CA THR A 297 -32.71 5.67 -26.51
C THR A 297 -31.45 6.54 -26.48
N GLY A 298 -31.39 7.54 -27.37
CA GLY A 298 -30.31 8.52 -27.43
C GLY A 298 -29.02 8.06 -28.13
N LEU A 299 -29.02 6.90 -28.79
CA LEU A 299 -27.93 6.47 -29.67
C LEU A 299 -28.07 7.06 -31.08
N ASN A 300 -26.93 7.25 -31.76
CA ASN A 300 -26.90 7.66 -33.16
C ASN A 300 -27.32 6.47 -34.03
N SER A 301 -28.48 6.58 -34.67
CA SER A 301 -29.07 5.51 -35.49
C SER A 301 -28.22 5.11 -36.68
N ARG A 302 -27.56 6.08 -37.33
CA ARG A 302 -26.66 5.82 -38.46
C ARG A 302 -25.46 5.00 -38.01
N LEU A 303 -24.82 5.40 -36.91
CA LEU A 303 -23.66 4.69 -36.37
C LEU A 303 -24.04 3.28 -35.88
N LEU A 304 -25.20 3.13 -35.25
CA LEU A 304 -25.69 1.82 -34.80
C LEU A 304 -25.91 0.87 -35.98
N ALA A 305 -26.46 1.36 -37.10
CA ALA A 305 -26.62 0.59 -38.33
C ALA A 305 -25.28 0.16 -38.92
N GLU A 306 -24.28 1.05 -38.92
CA GLU A 306 -22.92 0.76 -39.42
C GLU A 306 -22.21 -0.30 -38.57
N LEU A 307 -22.32 -0.20 -37.24
CA LEU A 307 -21.79 -1.21 -36.31
C LEU A 307 -22.48 -2.56 -36.47
N GLN A 308 -23.80 -2.57 -36.67
CA GLN A 308 -24.57 -3.79 -36.91
C GLN A 308 -24.13 -4.47 -38.21
N ALA A 309 -24.01 -3.71 -39.31
CA ALA A 309 -23.53 -4.22 -40.59
C ALA A 309 -22.12 -4.81 -40.44
N THR A 310 -21.23 -4.10 -39.74
CA THR A 310 -19.88 -4.59 -39.43
C THR A 310 -19.90 -5.94 -38.70
N LEU A 311 -20.79 -6.12 -37.71
CA LEU A 311 -20.90 -7.38 -36.98
C LEU A 311 -21.46 -8.52 -37.84
N HIS A 312 -22.47 -8.28 -38.70
CA HIS A 312 -22.91 -9.27 -39.69
C HIS A 312 -21.77 -9.67 -40.63
N ASP A 313 -20.92 -8.71 -40.99
CA ASP A 313 -19.81 -8.90 -41.89
C ASP A 313 -18.60 -9.58 -41.27
N CYS A 314 -18.41 -9.62 -39.95
CA CYS A 314 -17.16 -10.17 -39.38
C CYS A 314 -17.33 -11.13 -38.22
N ASN A 315 -18.46 -11.10 -37.51
CA ASN A 315 -18.63 -11.88 -36.29
C ASN A 315 -19.05 -13.33 -36.61
N SER A 316 -18.27 -14.30 -36.12
CA SER A 316 -18.52 -15.73 -36.39
C SER A 316 -19.86 -16.22 -35.81
N TYR A 317 -20.24 -15.75 -34.62
CA TYR A 317 -21.50 -16.11 -33.97
C TYR A 317 -22.70 -15.52 -34.70
N VAL A 318 -22.66 -14.24 -35.11
CA VAL A 318 -23.77 -13.63 -35.89
C VAL A 318 -24.03 -14.44 -37.16
N ARG A 319 -22.98 -14.75 -37.92
CA ARG A 319 -23.09 -15.51 -39.17
C ARG A 319 -23.59 -16.93 -38.96
N SER A 320 -23.05 -17.63 -37.96
CA SER A 320 -23.43 -19.00 -37.64
C SER A 320 -24.89 -19.09 -37.17
N PHE A 321 -25.31 -18.19 -36.27
CA PHE A 321 -26.69 -18.14 -35.81
C PHE A 321 -27.66 -17.74 -36.92
N LYS A 322 -27.29 -16.79 -37.79
CA LYS A 322 -28.11 -16.42 -38.95
C LYS A 322 -28.32 -17.61 -39.89
N SER A 323 -27.23 -18.31 -40.22
CA SER A 323 -27.28 -19.52 -41.05
C SER A 323 -28.15 -20.60 -40.41
N ALA A 324 -28.04 -20.79 -39.09
CA ALA A 324 -28.89 -21.73 -38.35
C ALA A 324 -30.36 -21.31 -38.37
N VAL A 325 -30.68 -20.03 -38.14
CA VAL A 325 -32.05 -19.52 -38.18
C VAL A 325 -32.66 -19.68 -39.58
N ASP A 326 -31.92 -19.35 -40.63
CA ASP A 326 -32.38 -19.48 -42.02
C ASP A 326 -32.69 -20.94 -42.36
N LEU A 327 -31.81 -21.87 -41.97
CA LEU A 327 -32.02 -23.31 -42.13
C LEU A 327 -33.29 -23.78 -41.38
N LEU A 328 -33.41 -23.43 -40.10
CA LEU A 328 -34.53 -23.80 -39.23
C LEU A 328 -35.88 -23.21 -39.68
N ARG A 329 -35.86 -22.05 -40.35
CA ARG A 329 -37.06 -21.46 -40.98
C ARG A 329 -37.45 -22.17 -42.27
N SER A 330 -36.46 -22.60 -43.05
CA SER A 330 -36.66 -23.22 -44.35
C SER A 330 -37.11 -24.69 -44.29
N ASP A 331 -36.77 -25.41 -43.22
CA ASP A 331 -37.05 -26.85 -43.09
C ASP A 331 -38.02 -27.14 -41.92
N PRO A 332 -39.28 -27.53 -42.22
CA PRO A 332 -40.26 -27.92 -41.20
C PRO A 332 -39.84 -29.11 -40.33
N GLN A 333 -38.95 -29.99 -40.81
CA GLN A 333 -38.48 -31.14 -40.04
C GLN A 333 -37.52 -30.77 -38.92
N LEU A 334 -36.91 -29.57 -39.00
CA LEU A 334 -35.94 -29.07 -38.03
C LEU A 334 -36.54 -28.12 -36.98
N GLN A 335 -37.87 -27.96 -36.91
CA GLN A 335 -38.51 -27.03 -35.96
C GLN A 335 -38.18 -27.33 -34.49
N ASN A 336 -37.90 -28.59 -34.15
CA ASN A 336 -37.49 -29.02 -32.80
C ASN A 336 -35.97 -29.10 -32.61
N ALA A 337 -35.17 -28.78 -33.64
CA ALA A 337 -33.73 -28.87 -33.56
C ALA A 337 -33.15 -27.81 -32.62
N LYS A 338 -32.05 -28.18 -31.96
CA LYS A 338 -31.34 -27.36 -30.97
C LYS A 338 -30.03 -26.88 -31.56
N VAL A 339 -29.75 -25.60 -31.43
CA VAL A 339 -28.49 -24.98 -31.85
C VAL A 339 -27.53 -25.00 -30.66
N VAL A 340 -26.43 -25.73 -30.77
CA VAL A 340 -25.50 -25.97 -29.65
C VAL A 340 -24.16 -25.28 -29.91
N ILE A 341 -23.74 -24.41 -28.99
CA ILE A 341 -22.36 -23.93 -28.94
C ILE A 341 -21.58 -24.92 -28.09
N ASN A 342 -20.61 -25.59 -28.70
CA ASN A 342 -19.85 -26.65 -28.04
C ASN A 342 -18.77 -26.05 -27.11
N SER A 343 -18.74 -26.51 -25.86
CA SER A 343 -17.79 -26.05 -24.85
C SER A 343 -16.35 -26.50 -25.08
N ASP A 344 -16.15 -27.60 -25.80
CA ASP A 344 -14.84 -28.23 -26.08
C ASP A 344 -14.47 -28.16 -27.58
N ALA A 345 -15.01 -27.18 -28.33
CA ALA A 345 -14.75 -27.07 -29.76
C ALA A 345 -13.23 -27.03 -30.07
N ARG A 346 -12.84 -27.83 -31.06
CA ARG A 346 -11.45 -28.19 -31.38
C ARG A 346 -10.54 -26.94 -31.54
N PRO A 347 -9.33 -26.95 -30.94
CA PRO A 347 -8.36 -25.89 -31.17
C PRO A 347 -8.01 -25.75 -32.66
N SER A 348 -7.88 -24.51 -33.12
CA SER A 348 -7.34 -24.17 -34.44
C SER A 348 -5.96 -24.82 -34.65
N GLY A 349 -5.83 -25.73 -35.63
CA GLY A 349 -4.53 -26.24 -36.11
C GLY A 349 -4.27 -27.75 -36.08
N GLU A 350 -5.21 -28.62 -35.68
CA GLU A 350 -4.96 -30.07 -35.60
C GLU A 350 -5.48 -30.92 -36.78
N HIS A 351 -4.78 -32.03 -37.08
CA HIS A 351 -4.90 -32.83 -38.30
C HIS A 351 -6.18 -33.70 -38.40
N VAL A 352 -6.67 -33.88 -39.63
CA VAL A 352 -8.06 -34.22 -40.04
C VAL A 352 -8.50 -35.70 -39.86
N ARG A 353 -7.68 -36.64 -39.39
CA ARG A 353 -7.92 -38.08 -39.67
C ARG A 353 -8.36 -39.00 -38.52
N ARG A 354 -9.48 -38.74 -37.81
CA ARG A 354 -10.13 -39.86 -37.09
C ARG A 354 -11.66 -39.91 -36.99
N PHE A 355 -12.43 -38.84 -37.20
CA PHE A 355 -13.90 -38.92 -37.35
C PHE A 355 -14.43 -37.77 -38.23
N ASN A 356 -15.30 -38.09 -39.20
CA ASN A 356 -15.88 -37.13 -40.14
C ASN A 356 -17.15 -36.48 -39.55
N LEU A 357 -17.10 -35.16 -39.30
CA LEU A 357 -18.25 -34.24 -39.12
C LEU A 357 -17.85 -32.89 -39.78
N PRO A 358 -18.82 -32.09 -40.29
CA PRO A 358 -18.56 -31.04 -41.28
C PRO A 358 -17.63 -29.94 -40.76
N GLU A 359 -16.90 -29.34 -41.72
CA GLU A 359 -15.84 -28.35 -41.56
C GLU A 359 -16.26 -27.21 -40.61
N CYS A 360 -15.66 -27.18 -39.41
CA CYS A 360 -15.63 -26.08 -38.44
C CYS A 360 -16.89 -25.21 -38.34
N SER A 361 -17.96 -25.74 -37.74
CA SER A 361 -18.96 -24.88 -37.09
C SER A 361 -18.79 -24.93 -35.58
N GLU A 362 -18.47 -23.78 -34.96
CA GLU A 362 -18.47 -23.58 -33.49
C GLU A 362 -19.89 -23.74 -32.90
N VAL A 363 -20.90 -23.71 -33.78
CA VAL A 363 -22.33 -23.78 -33.50
C VAL A 363 -22.95 -24.93 -34.30
N GLY A 364 -23.23 -26.07 -33.67
CA GLY A 364 -23.85 -27.23 -34.30
C GLY A 364 -25.39 -27.18 -34.26
N ILE A 365 -26.06 -27.89 -35.17
CA ILE A 365 -27.50 -28.15 -35.09
C ILE A 365 -27.70 -29.61 -34.69
N LEU A 366 -28.38 -29.84 -33.57
CA LEU A 366 -28.70 -31.16 -33.03
C LEU A 366 -30.18 -31.45 -33.28
N THR A 367 -30.46 -32.51 -34.02
CA THR A 367 -31.82 -33.01 -34.27
C THR A 367 -32.14 -34.12 -33.27
N ASP A 368 -33.28 -34.04 -32.61
CA ASP A 368 -33.82 -35.14 -31.79
C ASP A 368 -34.25 -36.28 -32.74
N LEU A 369 -33.31 -37.15 -33.13
CA LEU A 369 -33.64 -38.46 -33.72
C LEU A 369 -33.98 -39.37 -32.54
N GLY A 370 -35.12 -40.05 -32.65
CA GLY A 370 -35.85 -40.67 -31.55
C GLY A 370 -35.05 -41.58 -30.62
N ASP A 371 -35.67 -41.88 -29.48
CA ASP A 371 -35.20 -42.79 -28.44
C ASP A 371 -34.81 -44.16 -29.05
N ASP A 372 -33.56 -44.30 -29.52
CA ASP A 372 -32.75 -45.51 -29.50
C ASP A 372 -31.37 -45.24 -30.15
N GLU A 373 -30.33 -45.52 -29.37
CA GLU A 373 -28.91 -45.68 -29.74
C GLU A 373 -28.26 -44.61 -30.63
N GLY A 374 -27.86 -43.49 -30.02
CA GLY A 374 -26.88 -42.57 -30.64
C GLY A 374 -26.90 -41.13 -30.13
N VAL A 375 -27.28 -40.86 -28.88
CA VAL A 375 -27.34 -39.50 -28.35
C VAL A 375 -25.91 -38.97 -28.16
N ILE A 376 -25.51 -37.99 -28.97
CA ILE A 376 -24.43 -37.06 -28.60
C ILE A 376 -24.94 -36.34 -27.34
N GLN A 377 -24.57 -36.82 -26.16
CA GLN A 377 -24.93 -36.19 -24.90
C GLN A 377 -24.28 -34.81 -24.86
N ALA A 378 -25.08 -33.76 -25.00
CA ALA A 378 -24.64 -32.40 -24.76
C ALA A 378 -23.99 -32.33 -23.37
N GLN A 379 -22.77 -31.79 -23.29
CA GLN A 379 -22.08 -31.70 -22.03
C GLN A 379 -22.77 -30.69 -21.12
N ARG A 380 -22.59 -30.84 -19.81
CA ARG A 380 -23.18 -29.95 -18.79
C ARG A 380 -22.83 -28.45 -18.97
N ARG A 381 -21.83 -28.12 -19.80
CA ARG A 381 -21.36 -26.74 -20.06
C ARG A 381 -21.80 -26.18 -21.41
N ASP A 382 -22.37 -26.99 -22.31
CA ASP A 382 -22.74 -26.54 -23.65
C ASP A 382 -23.90 -25.53 -23.58
N VAL A 383 -23.86 -24.54 -24.49
CA VAL A 383 -24.94 -23.55 -24.61
C VAL A 383 -25.94 -24.07 -25.65
N ILE A 384 -27.19 -24.30 -25.25
CA ILE A 384 -28.21 -24.96 -26.07
C ILE A 384 -29.32 -23.95 -26.36
N LEU A 385 -29.35 -23.45 -27.59
CA LEU A 385 -30.31 -22.49 -28.07
C LEU A 385 -31.44 -23.21 -28.81
N ARG A 386 -32.69 -22.88 -28.48
CA ARG A 386 -33.87 -23.31 -29.24
C ARG A 386 -34.31 -22.22 -30.20
N LEU A 387 -35.05 -22.60 -31.24
CA LEU A 387 -35.65 -21.65 -32.17
C LEU A 387 -36.62 -20.69 -31.44
N ARG A 388 -37.52 -21.24 -30.62
CA ARG A 388 -38.49 -20.52 -29.76
C ARG A 388 -38.63 -21.24 -28.41
N ASP A 389 -39.25 -20.58 -27.42
CA ASP A 389 -39.63 -21.17 -26.13
C ASP A 389 -38.49 -21.86 -25.34
N GLY A 390 -37.24 -21.42 -25.54
CA GLY A 390 -36.06 -21.97 -24.85
C GLY A 390 -35.86 -21.46 -23.43
N GLY A 391 -36.60 -20.43 -23.01
CA GLY A 391 -36.29 -19.67 -21.79
C GLY A 391 -34.93 -18.98 -21.85
N LEU A 392 -34.51 -18.39 -20.74
CA LEU A 392 -33.15 -17.86 -20.57
C LEU A 392 -32.26 -18.95 -19.97
N GLN A 393 -31.17 -19.30 -20.64
CA GLN A 393 -30.14 -20.21 -20.15
C GLN A 393 -28.92 -19.42 -19.65
N ASP A 394 -28.41 -19.76 -18.47
CA ASP A 394 -27.13 -19.25 -17.98
C ASP A 394 -25.97 -19.85 -18.79
N ILE A 395 -25.08 -19.00 -19.30
CA ILE A 395 -23.81 -19.40 -19.88
C ILE A 395 -22.80 -19.60 -18.74
N CYS A 396 -22.18 -20.77 -18.68
CA CYS A 396 -21.16 -21.06 -17.69
C CYS A 396 -19.96 -20.11 -17.85
N GLU A 397 -19.44 -19.59 -16.74
CA GLU A 397 -18.29 -18.67 -16.73
C GLU A 397 -17.04 -19.31 -17.35
N THR A 398 -16.94 -20.65 -17.36
CA THR A 398 -15.84 -21.41 -17.97
C THR A 398 -16.01 -21.70 -19.46
N HIS A 399 -17.09 -21.19 -20.08
CA HIS A 399 -17.40 -21.42 -21.49
C HIS A 399 -16.63 -20.46 -22.41
N ARG A 400 -16.14 -20.95 -23.56
CA ARG A 400 -15.34 -20.17 -24.53
C ARG A 400 -16.07 -18.95 -25.09
N SER A 401 -17.39 -19.04 -25.23
CA SER A 401 -18.23 -17.95 -25.76
C SER A 401 -18.69 -16.93 -24.71
N TYR A 402 -18.32 -17.10 -23.43
CA TYR A 402 -18.81 -16.24 -22.33
C TYR A 402 -18.46 -14.75 -22.55
N ASP A 403 -17.20 -14.48 -22.93
CA ASP A 403 -16.69 -13.13 -23.16
C ASP A 403 -17.17 -12.54 -24.51
N PRO A 404 -17.02 -13.23 -25.67
CA PRO A 404 -17.36 -12.64 -26.97
C PRO A 404 -18.85 -12.39 -27.20
N LEU A 405 -19.75 -13.13 -26.54
CA LEU A 405 -21.20 -12.90 -26.67
C LEU A 405 -21.69 -11.66 -25.93
N GLU A 406 -21.03 -11.28 -24.83
CA GLU A 406 -21.36 -10.09 -24.05
C GLU A 406 -20.60 -8.85 -24.53
N TYR A 407 -19.32 -8.97 -24.85
CA TYR A 407 -18.46 -7.84 -25.24
C TYR A 407 -18.17 -7.80 -26.73
N VAL A 408 -19.23 -7.81 -27.56
CA VAL A 408 -19.13 -7.87 -29.03
C VAL A 408 -18.28 -6.74 -29.63
N LEU A 409 -18.25 -5.55 -29.01
CA LEU A 409 -17.40 -4.44 -29.49
C LEU A 409 -15.93 -4.57 -29.06
N LEU A 410 -15.62 -5.42 -28.08
CA LEU A 410 -14.26 -5.75 -27.69
C LEU A 410 -13.75 -7.03 -28.38
N PHE A 411 -14.65 -7.89 -28.86
CA PHE A 411 -14.42 -9.16 -29.56
C PHE A 411 -15.24 -9.20 -30.87
N PRO A 412 -14.95 -8.31 -31.84
CA PRO A 412 -15.79 -8.14 -33.02
C PRO A 412 -15.87 -9.38 -33.90
N PHE A 413 -14.85 -10.25 -33.88
CA PHE A 413 -14.82 -11.48 -34.65
C PHE A 413 -15.46 -12.67 -33.92
N GLY A 414 -15.80 -12.51 -32.63
CA GLY A 414 -16.25 -13.61 -31.79
C GLY A 414 -15.11 -14.47 -31.24
N GLU A 415 -13.91 -13.90 -31.04
CA GLU A 415 -12.76 -14.68 -30.55
C GLU A 415 -13.00 -15.23 -29.14
N ASP A 416 -12.53 -16.45 -28.88
CA ASP A 416 -12.73 -17.11 -27.59
C ASP A 416 -12.19 -16.33 -26.40
N GLY A 417 -13.00 -16.34 -25.34
CA GLY A 417 -12.55 -16.01 -23.99
C GLY A 417 -11.81 -17.17 -23.32
N TRP A 418 -11.48 -16.98 -22.04
CA TRP A 418 -10.92 -18.05 -21.23
C TRP A 418 -11.93 -19.20 -21.06
N HIS A 419 -11.46 -20.44 -21.22
CA HIS A 419 -12.22 -21.66 -21.02
C HIS A 419 -11.34 -22.81 -20.48
N ILE A 420 -11.97 -23.85 -19.95
CA ILE A 420 -11.26 -24.98 -19.31
C ILE A 420 -10.34 -25.76 -20.26
N GLY A 421 -10.65 -25.82 -21.56
CA GLY A 421 -9.78 -26.48 -22.55
C GLY A 421 -8.36 -25.90 -22.54
N LEU A 422 -8.23 -24.56 -22.48
CA LEU A 422 -6.93 -23.89 -22.37
C LEU A 422 -6.15 -24.26 -21.11
N LYS A 423 -6.85 -24.61 -20.01
CA LYS A 423 -6.23 -25.03 -18.75
C LYS A 423 -5.60 -26.41 -18.88
N GLN A 424 -6.23 -27.32 -19.61
CA GLN A 424 -5.72 -28.68 -19.82
C GLN A 424 -4.54 -28.68 -20.80
N ASP A 425 -4.66 -27.95 -21.91
CA ASP A 425 -3.65 -27.97 -22.97
C ASP A 425 -2.37 -27.22 -22.61
N ARG A 426 -2.48 -26.12 -21.85
CA ARG A 426 -1.35 -25.20 -21.59
C ARG A 426 -1.10 -24.94 -20.10
N GLY A 427 -1.89 -25.50 -19.18
CA GLY A 427 -1.78 -25.22 -17.75
C GLY A 427 -2.09 -23.76 -17.38
N ILE A 428 -2.80 -23.03 -18.25
CA ILE A 428 -3.08 -21.59 -18.06
C ILE A 428 -4.30 -21.43 -17.16
N THR A 429 -4.12 -20.73 -16.04
CA THR A 429 -5.24 -20.36 -15.16
C THR A 429 -5.97 -19.14 -15.71
N ASN A 430 -7.24 -19.00 -15.36
CA ASN A 430 -8.10 -17.89 -15.74
C ASN A 430 -7.48 -16.50 -15.44
N MET A 431 -6.95 -16.35 -14.22
CA MET A 431 -6.22 -15.16 -13.81
C MET A 431 -5.02 -14.85 -14.72
N LYS A 432 -4.23 -15.86 -15.11
CA LYS A 432 -3.08 -15.67 -16.00
C LYS A 432 -3.49 -15.33 -17.43
N PHE A 433 -4.61 -15.86 -17.91
CA PHE A 433 -5.18 -15.51 -19.21
C PHE A 433 -5.55 -14.02 -19.26
N TYR A 434 -6.32 -13.54 -18.29
CA TYR A 434 -6.72 -12.13 -18.28
C TYR A 434 -5.56 -11.18 -17.97
N ALA A 435 -4.62 -11.59 -17.11
CA ALA A 435 -3.38 -10.83 -16.90
C ALA A 435 -2.58 -10.65 -18.19
N PHE A 436 -2.58 -11.63 -19.08
CA PHE A 436 -1.94 -11.54 -20.40
C PHE A 436 -2.71 -10.62 -21.35
N MET A 437 -4.04 -10.70 -21.34
CA MET A 437 -4.93 -9.98 -22.27
C MET A 437 -4.89 -8.45 -22.07
N ILE A 438 -4.69 -7.98 -20.84
CA ILE A 438 -4.73 -6.54 -20.52
C ILE A 438 -3.37 -5.83 -20.68
N GLN A 439 -2.35 -6.51 -21.21
CA GLN A 439 -1.01 -5.92 -21.41
C GLN A 439 -0.91 -5.16 -22.72
N VAL A 440 -0.10 -4.10 -22.71
CA VAL A 440 0.32 -3.36 -23.92
C VAL A 440 1.46 -4.13 -24.59
N ARG A 441 1.35 -4.35 -25.91
CA ARG A 441 2.39 -4.96 -26.74
C ARG A 441 2.67 -4.04 -27.94
N PRO A 442 3.93 -3.65 -28.20
CA PRO A 442 4.25 -2.80 -29.35
C PRO A 442 3.84 -3.49 -30.66
N GLY A 443 3.25 -2.73 -31.57
CA GLY A 443 2.83 -3.24 -32.88
C GLY A 443 1.57 -4.11 -32.89
N GLN A 444 0.87 -4.27 -31.76
CA GLN A 444 -0.39 -5.02 -31.69
C GLN A 444 -1.54 -4.11 -31.25
N PHE A 445 -2.63 -4.08 -32.01
CA PHE A 445 -3.83 -3.35 -31.60
C PHE A 445 -4.61 -4.16 -30.55
N ASN A 446 -4.80 -3.59 -29.36
CA ASN A 446 -5.56 -4.23 -28.29
C ASN A 446 -6.85 -3.44 -28.01
N SER A 447 -7.96 -3.86 -28.63
CA SER A 447 -9.28 -3.22 -28.51
C SER A 447 -9.75 -3.02 -27.06
N LEU A 448 -9.33 -3.91 -26.14
CA LEU A 448 -9.64 -3.77 -24.71
C LEU A 448 -9.16 -2.43 -24.16
N LEU A 449 -7.93 -2.03 -24.50
CA LEU A 449 -7.29 -0.85 -23.94
C LEU A 449 -7.87 0.47 -24.46
N TYR A 450 -8.64 0.43 -25.55
CA TYR A 450 -9.38 1.57 -26.11
C TYR A 450 -10.84 1.64 -25.63
N GLY A 451 -11.36 0.57 -25.01
CA GLY A 451 -12.78 0.43 -24.65
C GLY A 451 -13.30 1.35 -23.53
N ARG A 452 -12.44 2.15 -22.87
CA ARG A 452 -12.80 3.10 -21.79
C ARG A 452 -13.74 2.50 -20.74
N ARG A 453 -14.99 2.98 -20.66
CA ARG A 453 -15.99 2.48 -19.69
C ARG A 453 -16.39 1.02 -19.95
N LEU A 454 -16.36 0.57 -21.20
CA LEU A 454 -16.61 -0.84 -21.53
C LEU A 454 -15.45 -1.72 -21.05
N PHE A 455 -14.21 -1.21 -21.11
CA PHE A 455 -13.04 -1.90 -20.54
C PHE A 455 -13.15 -2.06 -19.02
N GLN A 456 -13.62 -1.03 -18.31
CA GLN A 456 -13.88 -1.14 -16.86
C GLN A 456 -14.91 -2.22 -16.53
N GLN A 457 -16.00 -2.29 -17.30
CA GLN A 457 -17.03 -3.32 -17.14
C GLN A 457 -16.44 -4.72 -17.39
N TYR A 458 -15.69 -4.87 -18.49
CA TYR A 458 -14.99 -6.10 -18.83
C TYR A 458 -14.05 -6.56 -17.71
N LEU A 459 -13.23 -5.67 -17.15
CA LEU A 459 -12.32 -6.00 -16.04
C LEU A 459 -13.06 -6.51 -14.80
N VAL A 460 -14.13 -5.82 -14.39
CA VAL A 460 -14.93 -6.20 -13.21
C VAL A 460 -15.58 -7.55 -13.40
N ASP A 461 -16.12 -7.79 -14.60
CA ASP A 461 -16.65 -9.08 -15.01
C ASP A 461 -15.58 -10.19 -14.92
N GLN A 462 -14.40 -9.96 -15.52
CA GLN A 462 -13.32 -10.94 -15.51
C GLN A 462 -12.82 -11.25 -14.09
N ALA A 463 -12.80 -10.25 -13.20
CA ALA A 463 -12.49 -10.48 -11.79
C ALA A 463 -13.56 -11.33 -11.09
N ALA A 464 -14.85 -11.06 -11.33
CA ALA A 464 -15.95 -11.87 -10.80
C ALA A 464 -15.88 -13.33 -11.32
N LYS A 465 -15.51 -13.51 -12.59
CA LYS A 465 -15.28 -14.82 -13.22
C LYS A 465 -14.10 -15.57 -12.58
N ILE A 466 -12.98 -14.90 -12.30
CA ILE A 466 -11.84 -15.50 -11.57
C ILE A 466 -12.27 -15.94 -10.16
N GLU A 467 -13.06 -15.12 -9.47
CA GLU A 467 -13.56 -15.44 -8.14
C GLU A 467 -14.58 -16.59 -8.16
N SER A 468 -15.51 -16.60 -9.11
CA SER A 468 -16.49 -17.69 -9.29
C SER A 468 -15.80 -19.04 -9.50
N GLU A 469 -14.73 -19.10 -10.31
CA GLU A 469 -13.95 -20.34 -10.49
C GLU A 469 -13.32 -20.80 -9.17
N ARG A 470 -12.69 -19.88 -8.41
CA ARG A 470 -12.07 -20.20 -7.11
C ARG A 470 -13.10 -20.68 -6.08
N LEU A 471 -14.24 -20.00 -5.99
CA LEU A 471 -15.34 -20.37 -5.08
C LEU A 471 -15.94 -21.72 -5.47
N SER A 472 -16.10 -21.98 -6.77
CA SER A 472 -16.58 -23.27 -7.27
C SER A 472 -15.60 -24.40 -6.93
N PHE A 473 -14.30 -24.16 -7.05
CA PHE A 473 -13.28 -25.12 -6.63
C PHE A 473 -13.39 -25.42 -5.12
N ILE A 474 -13.46 -24.38 -4.29
CA ILE A 474 -13.61 -24.51 -2.83
C ILE A 474 -14.88 -25.30 -2.49
N ARG A 475 -16.00 -25.01 -3.15
CA ARG A 475 -17.28 -25.71 -2.94
C ARG A 475 -17.18 -27.20 -3.28
N GLN A 476 -16.48 -27.56 -4.35
CA GLN A 476 -16.35 -28.94 -4.81
C GLN A 476 -15.34 -29.76 -3.97
N HIS A 477 -14.33 -29.10 -3.41
CA HIS A 477 -13.22 -29.75 -2.68
C HIS A 477 -13.27 -29.52 -1.16
N GLN A 478 -14.47 -29.30 -0.59
CA GLN A 478 -14.62 -29.05 0.85
C GLN A 478 -14.01 -30.17 1.71
N LYS A 479 -14.19 -31.44 1.33
CA LYS A 479 -13.66 -32.59 2.07
C LYS A 479 -12.12 -32.59 2.14
N ASP A 480 -11.45 -32.20 1.06
CA ASP A 480 -10.00 -32.16 0.98
C ASP A 480 -9.45 -30.98 1.80
N LEU A 481 -10.08 -29.81 1.67
CA LEU A 481 -9.68 -28.57 2.36
C LEU A 481 -9.93 -28.60 3.88
N GLN A 482 -10.92 -29.38 4.34
CA GLN A 482 -11.21 -29.59 5.76
C GLN A 482 -10.07 -30.33 6.49
N SER A 483 -9.25 -31.11 5.79
CA SER A 483 -8.08 -31.78 6.37
C SER A 483 -6.91 -30.83 6.68
N GLU A 484 -6.75 -29.75 5.91
CA GLU A 484 -5.70 -28.74 6.09
C GLU A 484 -6.01 -27.73 7.22
N SER A 485 -7.29 -27.54 7.58
CA SER A 485 -7.75 -26.57 8.59
C SER A 485 -8.32 -27.25 9.85
N LEU A 486 -7.57 -28.19 10.45
CA LEU A 486 -7.91 -28.92 11.68
C LEU A 486 -8.18 -28.03 12.92
N ARG A 487 -7.81 -26.75 12.89
CA ARG A 487 -7.97 -25.83 14.03
C ARG A 487 -9.32 -25.10 14.04
N GLY A 488 -9.84 -24.70 12.88
CA GLY A 488 -11.13 -24.01 12.76
C GLY A 488 -12.35 -24.92 12.82
N LEU A 489 -12.18 -26.21 12.49
CA LEU A 489 -13.24 -27.22 12.65
C LEU A 489 -13.63 -27.38 14.13
N ARG A 490 -12.66 -27.25 15.05
CA ARG A 490 -12.89 -27.33 16.50
C ARG A 490 -13.76 -26.20 17.04
N ASP A 491 -13.62 -24.98 16.51
CA ASP A 491 -14.43 -23.83 16.96
C ASP A 491 -15.88 -23.97 16.49
N ALA A 492 -16.12 -24.46 15.26
CA ALA A 492 -17.48 -24.77 14.78
C ALA A 492 -18.09 -25.97 15.54
N LEU A 493 -17.27 -26.97 15.89
CA LEU A 493 -17.67 -28.12 16.72
C LEU A 493 -17.92 -27.76 18.20
N HIS A 494 -17.44 -26.62 18.68
CA HIS A 494 -17.68 -26.17 20.07
C HIS A 494 -18.95 -25.31 20.20
N GLU A 495 -19.47 -24.74 19.10
CA GLU A 495 -20.77 -24.04 19.10
C GLU A 495 -21.95 -24.98 18.78
N ASP A 496 -21.73 -26.05 18.00
CA ASP A 496 -22.74 -27.10 17.76
C ASP A 496 -22.45 -28.34 18.63
N ASP A 497 -23.03 -28.38 19.83
CA ASP A 497 -23.23 -29.61 20.63
C ASP A 497 -24.29 -30.57 19.98
N GLY A 498 -24.53 -30.43 18.67
CA GLY A 498 -25.62 -31.05 17.94
C GLY A 498 -25.14 -31.75 16.67
N ASN A 499 -25.16 -33.09 16.73
CA ASN A 499 -25.19 -34.04 15.61
C ASN A 499 -23.98 -34.08 14.62
N PRO A 500 -23.12 -35.11 14.70
CA PRO A 500 -21.99 -35.35 13.77
C PRO A 500 -22.34 -35.45 12.28
N GLU A 501 -23.62 -35.65 11.93
CA GLU A 501 -24.08 -35.76 10.55
C GLU A 501 -24.18 -34.42 9.80
N GLU A 502 -24.12 -33.27 10.49
CA GLU A 502 -24.20 -31.93 9.87
C GLU A 502 -22.83 -31.35 9.51
N VAL A 503 -21.75 -31.83 10.13
CA VAL A 503 -20.35 -31.37 9.94
C VAL A 503 -19.91 -31.45 8.46
N GLY A 504 -20.43 -32.42 7.70
CA GLY A 504 -20.13 -32.59 6.27
C GLY A 504 -20.93 -31.71 5.31
N LYS A 505 -21.87 -30.89 5.80
CA LYS A 505 -22.79 -30.07 4.96
C LYS A 505 -22.44 -28.58 4.92
N HIS A 506 -21.48 -28.12 5.73
CA HIS A 506 -21.05 -26.71 5.72
C HIS A 506 -20.11 -26.41 4.54
N ILE A 507 -20.29 -25.25 3.92
CA ILE A 507 -19.37 -24.71 2.90
C ILE A 507 -18.57 -23.58 3.54
N ILE A 508 -17.28 -23.83 3.71
CA ILE A 508 -16.34 -23.03 4.49
C ILE A 508 -15.26 -22.44 3.56
N LEU A 509 -15.04 -21.13 3.64
CA LEU A 509 -13.95 -20.44 2.94
C LEU A 509 -12.63 -20.56 3.70
N THR A 510 -11.60 -21.13 3.08
CA THR A 510 -10.28 -21.28 3.70
C THR A 510 -9.64 -19.94 4.07
N SER A 511 -8.67 -19.94 5.01
CA SER A 511 -7.92 -18.74 5.38
C SER A 511 -7.09 -18.15 4.22
N SER A 512 -6.79 -18.96 3.20
CA SER A 512 -6.14 -18.52 1.96
C SER A 512 -7.03 -17.69 1.04
N TYR A 513 -8.36 -17.71 1.24
CA TYR A 513 -9.30 -16.97 0.41
C TYR A 513 -9.45 -15.51 0.85
N VAL A 514 -8.84 -14.59 0.10
CA VAL A 514 -8.81 -13.16 0.41
C VAL A 514 -10.23 -12.58 0.60
N GLY A 515 -10.44 -11.90 1.73
CA GLY A 515 -11.73 -11.32 2.10
C GLY A 515 -12.70 -12.30 2.79
N GLY A 516 -12.40 -13.60 2.79
CA GLY A 516 -13.18 -14.60 3.52
C GLY A 516 -13.16 -14.36 5.04
N PRO A 517 -14.12 -14.92 5.81
CA PRO A 517 -14.19 -14.75 7.26
C PRO A 517 -12.89 -15.13 7.98
N ARG A 518 -12.33 -16.30 7.65
CA ARG A 518 -11.08 -16.81 8.25
C ARG A 518 -9.86 -15.99 7.86
N TYR A 519 -9.77 -15.58 6.59
CA TYR A 519 -8.71 -14.68 6.14
C TYR A 519 -8.72 -13.39 6.98
N ARG A 520 -9.89 -12.75 7.15
CA ARG A 520 -10.01 -11.53 7.94
C ARG A 520 -9.69 -11.76 9.43
N LEU A 521 -10.15 -12.87 9.98
CA LEU A 521 -9.87 -13.26 11.36
C LEU A 521 -8.37 -13.48 11.60
N GLU A 522 -7.68 -14.21 10.72
CA GLU A 522 -6.23 -14.41 10.81
C GLU A 522 -5.49 -13.08 10.79
N ARG A 523 -5.81 -12.18 9.84
CA ARG A 523 -5.19 -10.86 9.76
C ARG A 523 -5.48 -9.98 10.99
N GLN A 524 -6.66 -10.12 11.58
CA GLN A 524 -6.99 -9.47 12.84
C GLN A 524 -6.14 -10.06 13.99
N GLN A 525 -6.02 -11.38 14.07
CA GLN A 525 -5.20 -12.05 15.09
C GLN A 525 -3.74 -11.64 14.99
N ASP A 526 -3.16 -11.56 13.79
CA ASP A 526 -1.78 -11.08 13.60
C ASP A 526 -1.62 -9.64 14.09
N ALA A 527 -2.57 -8.76 13.73
CA ALA A 527 -2.54 -7.37 14.17
C ALA A 527 -2.58 -7.29 15.70
N MET A 528 -3.40 -8.12 16.35
CA MET A 528 -3.45 -8.19 17.82
C MET A 528 -2.17 -8.80 18.41
N ALA A 529 -1.55 -9.77 17.75
CA ALA A 529 -0.29 -10.38 18.17
C ALA A 529 0.86 -9.35 18.16
N TYR A 530 0.97 -8.51 17.13
CA TYR A 530 1.96 -7.44 17.11
C TYR A 530 1.73 -6.41 18.21
N VAL A 531 0.48 -6.11 18.54
CA VAL A 531 0.14 -5.19 19.65
C VAL A 531 0.52 -5.79 20.99
N HIS A 532 0.25 -7.08 21.18
CA HIS A 532 0.65 -7.79 22.38
C HIS A 532 2.18 -7.84 22.51
N ALA A 533 2.91 -8.08 21.43
CA ALA A 533 4.37 -8.20 21.42
C ALA A 533 5.09 -6.85 21.55
N TYR A 534 4.61 -5.80 20.88
CA TYR A 534 5.33 -4.53 20.71
C TYR A 534 4.60 -3.31 21.28
N GLY A 535 3.44 -3.51 21.91
CA GLY A 535 2.60 -2.44 22.44
C GLY A 535 1.89 -1.64 21.35
N ARG A 536 1.64 -0.36 21.61
CA ARG A 536 0.99 0.54 20.64
C ARG A 536 1.89 0.81 19.41
N PRO A 537 1.31 0.94 18.20
CA PRO A 537 2.04 1.44 17.04
C PRO A 537 2.48 2.88 17.29
N ASP A 538 3.49 3.32 16.55
CA ASP A 538 4.08 4.66 16.65
C ASP A 538 3.51 5.59 15.58
N LEU A 539 3.28 5.08 14.37
CA LEU A 539 2.82 5.86 13.24
C LEU A 539 1.63 5.20 12.54
N PHE A 540 0.67 6.02 12.16
CA PHE A 540 -0.39 5.69 11.21
C PHE A 540 -0.16 6.50 9.94
N LEU A 541 -0.04 5.81 8.82
CA LEU A 541 0.16 6.44 7.51
C LEU A 541 -0.97 6.05 6.57
N THR A 542 -1.34 6.98 5.72
CA THR A 542 -2.16 6.67 4.56
C THR A 542 -1.60 7.27 3.29
N MET A 543 -1.74 6.57 2.18
CA MET A 543 -1.30 7.03 0.86
C MET A 543 -2.38 6.76 -0.17
N THR A 544 -2.85 7.81 -0.84
CA THR A 544 -3.80 7.75 -1.94
C THR A 544 -3.07 7.87 -3.27
N CYS A 545 -3.41 7.03 -4.24
CA CYS A 545 -2.94 7.17 -5.61
C CYS A 545 -3.26 8.57 -6.18
N ASN A 546 -2.29 9.17 -6.90
CA ASN A 546 -2.49 10.42 -7.63
C ASN A 546 -2.67 10.13 -9.13
N PRO A 547 -3.83 10.45 -9.74
CA PRO A 547 -4.09 10.14 -11.14
C PRO A 547 -3.30 11.05 -12.10
N LYS A 548 -2.65 12.09 -11.56
CA LYS A 548 -1.80 13.04 -12.30
C LYS A 548 -0.32 12.66 -12.25
N TRP A 549 0.03 11.48 -11.72
CA TRP A 549 1.41 11.02 -11.78
C TRP A 549 1.90 10.97 -13.24
N PRO A 550 3.10 11.48 -13.55
CA PRO A 550 3.61 11.51 -14.91
C PRO A 550 3.61 10.15 -15.60
N GLU A 551 3.87 9.07 -14.84
CA GLU A 551 3.91 7.70 -15.35
C GLU A 551 2.53 7.18 -15.74
N ILE A 552 1.46 7.68 -15.13
CA ILE A 552 0.10 7.39 -15.59
C ILE A 552 -0.17 8.18 -16.86
N LEU A 553 0.04 9.50 -16.82
CA LEU A 553 -0.30 10.40 -17.92
C LEU A 553 0.47 10.08 -19.21
N ALA A 554 1.72 9.63 -19.10
CA ALA A 554 2.55 9.25 -20.23
C ALA A 554 2.05 8.01 -20.99
N GLU A 555 1.32 7.11 -20.32
CA GLU A 555 0.84 5.84 -20.87
C GLU A 555 -0.65 5.87 -21.25
N LEU A 556 -1.29 7.03 -21.12
CA LEU A 556 -2.67 7.25 -21.59
C LEU A 556 -2.69 7.48 -23.10
N LEU A 557 -3.63 6.80 -23.78
CA LEU A 557 -3.86 7.03 -25.21
C LEU A 557 -4.60 8.37 -25.42
N PRO A 558 -4.56 8.94 -26.64
CA PRO A 558 -5.24 10.20 -26.93
C PRO A 558 -6.71 10.24 -26.47
N GLY A 559 -7.06 11.27 -25.69
CA GLY A 559 -8.40 11.46 -25.15
C GLY A 559 -8.79 10.55 -23.97
N GLN A 560 -7.89 9.69 -23.48
CA GLN A 560 -8.11 8.91 -22.26
C GLN A 560 -7.79 9.72 -21.00
N THR A 561 -8.40 9.30 -19.89
CA THR A 561 -8.09 9.74 -18.53
C THR A 561 -7.63 8.55 -17.69
N ALA A 562 -7.01 8.79 -16.53
CA ALA A 562 -6.59 7.72 -15.62
C ALA A 562 -7.72 6.74 -15.25
N VAL A 563 -8.97 7.22 -15.23
CA VAL A 563 -10.16 6.40 -14.94
C VAL A 563 -10.43 5.39 -16.07
N ASP A 564 -10.09 5.73 -17.32
CA ASP A 564 -10.27 4.84 -18.46
C ASP A 564 -9.23 3.71 -18.52
N ARG A 565 -8.10 3.86 -17.80
CA ARG A 565 -6.98 2.91 -17.72
C ARG A 565 -6.68 2.51 -16.27
N PRO A 566 -7.60 1.77 -15.62
CA PRO A 566 -7.39 1.26 -14.27
C PRO A 566 -6.19 0.30 -14.18
N ASP A 567 -5.85 -0.37 -15.29
CA ASP A 567 -4.67 -1.25 -15.41
C ASP A 567 -3.36 -0.49 -15.16
N ILE A 568 -3.19 0.66 -15.81
CA ILE A 568 -2.02 1.55 -15.63
C ILE A 568 -2.01 2.14 -14.22
N THR A 569 -3.15 2.66 -13.79
CA THR A 569 -3.27 3.30 -12.46
C THR A 569 -2.92 2.33 -11.33
N ALA A 570 -3.36 1.06 -11.42
CA ALA A 570 -3.12 0.06 -10.39
C ALA A 570 -1.65 -0.37 -10.37
N ARG A 571 -1.06 -0.60 -11.55
CA ARG A 571 0.36 -0.98 -11.70
C ARG A 571 1.28 0.10 -11.14
N VAL A 572 1.07 1.36 -11.55
CA VAL A 572 1.85 2.50 -11.03
C VAL A 572 1.68 2.61 -9.52
N PHE A 573 0.44 2.53 -9.00
CA PHE A 573 0.22 2.60 -7.56
C PHE A 573 0.91 1.45 -6.81
N GLU A 574 0.89 0.23 -7.31
CA GLU A 574 1.56 -0.91 -6.68
C GLU A 574 3.06 -0.69 -6.55
N LEU A 575 3.70 -0.17 -7.61
CA LEU A 575 5.13 0.15 -7.60
C LEU A 575 5.43 1.30 -6.62
N LYS A 576 4.64 2.38 -6.66
CA LYS A 576 4.76 3.50 -5.72
C LYS A 576 4.55 3.05 -4.27
N LYS A 577 3.59 2.14 -4.02
CA LYS A 577 3.32 1.55 -2.70
C LYS A 577 4.53 0.78 -2.19
N LYS A 578 5.15 -0.07 -3.02
CA LYS A 578 6.36 -0.81 -2.64
C LYS A 578 7.53 0.13 -2.33
N ALA A 579 7.76 1.13 -3.18
CA ALA A 579 8.77 2.15 -2.95
C ALA A 579 8.52 2.94 -1.66
N PHE A 580 7.27 3.36 -1.42
CA PHE A 580 6.83 4.02 -0.19
C PHE A 580 7.14 3.18 1.03
N LEU A 581 6.72 1.91 1.04
CA LEU A 581 6.94 0.99 2.14
C LEU A 581 8.43 0.74 2.43
N ASN A 582 9.27 0.69 1.40
CA ASN A 582 10.73 0.57 1.55
C ASN A 582 11.35 1.86 2.12
N ARG A 583 10.83 3.02 1.71
CA ARG A 583 11.32 4.33 2.16
C ARG A 583 11.10 4.56 3.66
N LEU A 584 10.03 4.00 4.24
CA LEU A 584 9.70 4.18 5.66
C LEU A 584 10.85 3.81 6.59
N LYS A 585 11.55 2.70 6.31
CA LYS A 585 12.69 2.25 7.12
C LYS A 585 13.82 3.27 7.13
N SER A 586 14.14 3.85 5.97
CA SER A 586 15.21 4.84 5.85
C SER A 586 14.87 6.20 6.48
N LEU A 587 13.59 6.54 6.59
CA LEU A 587 13.14 7.83 7.13
C LEU A 587 12.89 7.78 8.64
N PHE A 588 12.29 6.70 9.14
CA PHE A 588 11.87 6.58 10.53
C PHE A 588 12.77 5.65 11.37
N GLY A 589 13.71 4.95 10.74
CA GLY A 589 14.60 3.99 11.40
C GLY A 589 14.09 2.55 11.30
N ASP A 590 14.75 1.66 12.03
CA ASP A 590 14.39 0.25 12.04
C ASP A 590 12.96 0.04 12.57
N THR A 591 12.24 -0.85 11.89
CA THR A 591 10.84 -1.16 12.16
C THR A 591 10.75 -2.56 12.75
N LEU A 592 10.19 -2.68 13.96
CA LEU A 592 9.93 -3.96 14.63
C LEU A 592 8.77 -4.71 13.98
N ALA A 593 7.71 -3.98 13.62
CA ALA A 593 6.55 -4.54 12.93
C ALA A 593 5.87 -3.53 12.02
N ARG A 594 5.20 -4.02 10.99
CA ARG A 594 4.37 -3.22 10.08
C ARG A 594 3.16 -4.01 9.63
N VAL A 595 2.01 -3.37 9.60
CA VAL A 595 0.79 -3.91 8.97
C VAL A 595 0.27 -2.91 7.95
N CYS A 596 -0.07 -3.38 6.76
CA CYS A 596 -0.65 -2.56 5.71
C CYS A 596 -1.90 -3.22 5.13
N SER A 597 -2.92 -2.39 4.85
CA SER A 597 -4.18 -2.80 4.24
C SER A 597 -4.50 -1.86 3.08
N LEU A 598 -4.75 -2.44 1.91
CA LEU A 598 -5.17 -1.75 0.71
C LEU A 598 -6.70 -1.67 0.69
N GLU A 599 -7.21 -0.45 0.63
CA GLU A 599 -8.63 -0.14 0.52
C GLU A 599 -8.95 0.38 -0.88
N TYR A 600 -9.95 -0.24 -1.51
CA TYR A 600 -10.60 0.27 -2.71
C TYR A 600 -11.85 1.01 -2.25
N GLN A 601 -11.71 2.30 -1.96
CA GLN A 601 -12.88 3.10 -1.62
C GLN A 601 -13.86 3.05 -2.79
N LYS A 602 -15.18 2.92 -2.54
CA LYS A 602 -16.23 3.00 -3.58
C LYS A 602 -15.95 4.07 -4.64
N ARG A 603 -15.33 5.19 -4.24
CA ARG A 603 -15.07 6.41 -5.05
C ARG A 603 -13.61 6.64 -5.46
N GLY A 604 -12.69 5.79 -5.07
CA GLY A 604 -11.28 6.16 -4.93
C GLY A 604 -10.33 5.39 -5.83
N LEU A 605 -9.33 6.12 -6.31
CA LEU A 605 -8.06 5.51 -6.67
C LEU A 605 -7.55 4.70 -5.45
N PRO A 606 -6.69 3.69 -5.67
CA PRO A 606 -6.20 2.83 -4.60
C PRO A 606 -5.65 3.63 -3.41
N HIS A 607 -5.96 3.17 -2.20
CA HIS A 607 -5.59 3.82 -0.97
C HIS A 607 -5.02 2.81 0.02
N VAL A 608 -3.81 3.04 0.55
CA VAL A 608 -3.21 2.14 1.54
C VAL A 608 -3.25 2.77 2.91
N HIS A 609 -3.57 1.97 3.92
CA HIS A 609 -3.41 2.26 5.34
C HIS A 609 -2.22 1.46 5.88
N ALA A 610 -1.35 2.08 6.66
CA ALA A 610 -0.21 1.42 7.28
C ALA A 610 -0.06 1.79 8.77
N LEU A 611 0.26 0.81 9.61
CA LEU A 611 0.73 0.99 10.98
C LEU A 611 2.17 0.52 11.10
N LEU A 612 2.99 1.30 11.81
CA LEU A 612 4.39 0.99 12.05
C LEU A 612 4.70 0.97 13.55
N TRP A 613 5.51 -0.01 13.95
CA TRP A 613 6.18 -0.10 15.24
C TRP A 613 7.66 0.12 15.01
N LEU A 614 8.19 1.21 15.51
CA LEU A 614 9.60 1.57 15.39
C LEU A 614 10.40 0.91 16.51
N ALA A 615 11.64 0.52 16.22
CA ALA A 615 12.59 0.04 17.23
C ALA A 615 12.90 1.15 18.23
N ASP A 616 13.18 2.35 17.71
CA ASP A 616 13.33 3.56 18.50
C ASP A 616 12.01 4.34 18.54
N LYS A 617 11.38 4.35 19.72
CA LYS A 617 10.11 5.06 19.93
C LYS A 617 10.28 6.57 19.74
N LEU A 618 9.35 7.17 19.01
CA LEU A 618 9.30 8.62 18.80
C LEU A 618 8.90 9.33 20.10
N LYS A 619 9.65 10.38 20.43
CA LYS A 619 9.38 11.24 21.58
C LYS A 619 8.64 12.52 21.15
N PRO A 620 7.84 13.16 22.03
CA PRO A 620 7.09 14.37 21.70
C PRO A 620 7.91 15.50 21.07
N ASP A 621 9.14 15.73 21.56
CA ASP A 621 10.08 16.72 21.04
C ASP A 621 10.58 16.41 19.62
N GLN A 622 10.26 15.23 19.08
CA GLN A 622 10.64 14.79 17.74
C GLN A 622 9.48 14.86 16.75
N TYR A 623 8.23 15.07 17.18
CA TYR A 623 7.06 15.02 16.28
C TYR A 623 7.12 16.06 15.17
N ASP A 624 7.39 17.32 15.52
CA ASP A 624 7.50 18.43 14.56
C ASP A 624 8.70 18.30 13.63
N SER A 625 9.65 17.41 13.95
CA SER A 625 10.73 17.10 13.03
C SER A 625 10.23 16.26 11.87
N ILE A 626 9.29 15.33 12.07
CA ILE A 626 8.87 14.37 11.04
C ILE A 626 7.52 14.70 10.41
N ILE A 627 6.64 15.37 11.14
CA ILE A 627 5.26 15.67 10.75
C ILE A 627 5.06 17.18 10.78
N SER A 628 4.44 17.71 9.74
CA SER A 628 3.95 19.08 9.68
C SER A 628 2.45 19.07 9.42
N ALA A 629 1.75 20.08 9.93
CA ALA A 629 0.36 20.36 9.60
C ALA A 629 0.21 21.82 9.13
N GLU A 630 1.25 22.37 8.50
CA GLU A 630 1.30 23.75 8.03
C GLU A 630 1.48 23.83 6.51
N ILE A 631 0.98 24.92 5.93
CA ILE A 631 1.28 25.38 4.58
C ILE A 631 2.70 25.99 4.61
N PRO A 632 3.64 25.48 3.82
CA PRO A 632 4.99 26.01 3.73
C PRO A 632 5.05 27.45 3.18
N ASP A 633 6.19 28.10 3.34
CA ASP A 633 6.44 29.42 2.77
C ASP A 633 6.36 29.39 1.23
N PRO A 634 5.52 30.23 0.59
CA PRO A 634 5.35 30.25 -0.86
C PRO A 634 6.60 30.71 -1.64
N VAL A 635 7.53 31.41 -0.99
CA VAL A 635 8.77 31.92 -1.60
C VAL A 635 9.93 31.00 -1.25
N ALA A 636 10.15 30.71 0.04
CA ALA A 636 11.28 29.90 0.47
C ALA A 636 11.12 28.41 0.11
N ASP A 637 9.88 27.92 0.03
CA ASP A 637 9.57 26.54 -0.35
C ASP A 637 8.34 26.42 -1.27
N ALA A 638 8.45 27.04 -2.44
CA ALA A 638 7.38 27.07 -3.44
C ALA A 638 6.90 25.67 -3.88
N ASP A 639 7.79 24.67 -3.98
CA ASP A 639 7.43 23.30 -4.39
C ASP A 639 6.58 22.61 -3.33
N LEU A 640 7.01 22.61 -2.06
CA LEU A 640 6.22 21.99 -1.00
C LEU A 640 4.92 22.78 -0.76
N HIS A 641 4.96 24.11 -0.84
CA HIS A 641 3.76 24.95 -0.78
C HIS A 641 2.70 24.49 -1.79
N LYS A 642 3.12 24.32 -3.06
CA LYS A 642 2.24 23.82 -4.12
C LYS A 642 1.73 22.41 -3.83
N LEU A 643 2.61 21.49 -3.40
CA LEU A 643 2.23 20.10 -3.11
C LEU A 643 1.20 20.01 -1.97
N VAL A 644 1.37 20.81 -0.91
CA VAL A 644 0.42 20.87 0.22
C VAL A 644 -0.90 21.46 -0.23
N ALA A 645 -0.89 22.57 -0.98
CA ALA A 645 -2.09 23.21 -1.50
C ALA A 645 -2.91 22.28 -2.41
N GLU A 646 -2.24 21.45 -3.21
CA GLU A 646 -2.87 20.50 -4.12
C GLU A 646 -3.38 19.24 -3.42
N ASN A 647 -2.59 18.66 -2.51
CA ASN A 647 -2.80 17.29 -2.04
C ASN A 647 -3.24 17.16 -0.59
N LEU A 648 -3.04 18.15 0.28
CA LEU A 648 -3.14 17.99 1.73
C LEU A 648 -4.09 18.98 2.41
N LEU A 649 -4.96 19.63 1.65
CA LEU A 649 -6.00 20.49 2.21
C LEU A 649 -7.31 19.73 2.33
N HIS A 650 -7.82 19.63 3.55
CA HIS A 650 -9.17 19.16 3.83
C HIS A 650 -10.18 20.12 3.18
N GLY A 651 -11.17 19.58 2.47
CA GLY A 651 -12.20 20.39 1.83
C GLY A 651 -13.04 21.17 2.86
N PRO A 652 -13.60 22.34 2.51
CA PRO A 652 -14.45 23.08 3.43
C PRO A 652 -15.63 22.23 3.88
N CYS A 653 -15.84 22.18 5.19
CA CYS A 653 -16.89 21.43 5.86
C CYS A 653 -17.43 22.23 7.04
N GLY A 654 -18.52 21.77 7.64
CA GLY A 654 -19.17 22.42 8.77
C GLY A 654 -20.58 22.90 8.41
N GLN A 655 -21.43 23.05 9.42
CA GLN A 655 -22.85 23.34 9.22
C GLN A 655 -23.12 24.66 8.48
N GLN A 656 -22.22 25.64 8.69
CA GLN A 656 -22.27 26.96 8.08
C GLN A 656 -21.59 27.00 6.70
N LEU A 657 -20.44 26.33 6.55
CA LEU A 657 -19.60 26.37 5.33
C LEU A 657 -20.06 25.37 4.26
N ASN A 658 -20.24 24.11 4.63
CA ASN A 658 -20.65 23.03 3.73
C ASN A 658 -21.19 21.82 4.54
N PRO A 659 -22.49 21.80 4.87
CA PRO A 659 -23.09 20.70 5.63
C PRO A 659 -23.19 19.40 4.82
N ALA A 660 -23.10 19.47 3.48
CA ALA A 660 -23.15 18.32 2.58
C ALA A 660 -21.78 17.69 2.32
N ALA A 661 -20.72 18.15 3.00
CA ALA A 661 -19.39 17.57 2.86
C ALA A 661 -19.39 16.10 3.33
N PRO A 662 -18.69 15.18 2.63
CA PRO A 662 -18.70 13.74 2.97
C PRO A 662 -18.19 13.39 4.37
N CYS A 663 -17.47 14.29 5.02
CA CYS A 663 -16.93 14.12 6.37
C CYS A 663 -17.90 14.54 7.48
N MET A 664 -19.06 15.12 7.14
CA MET A 664 -20.04 15.56 8.13
C MET A 664 -20.82 14.37 8.66
N GLU A 665 -20.74 14.14 9.97
CA GLU A 665 -21.50 13.13 10.70
C GLU A 665 -22.20 13.82 11.88
N ASN A 666 -23.53 13.64 12.01
CA ASN A 666 -24.33 14.27 13.07
C ASN A 666 -24.13 15.79 13.23
N GLY A 667 -23.94 16.50 12.10
CA GLY A 667 -23.76 17.96 12.10
C GLY A 667 -22.35 18.46 12.43
N VAL A 668 -21.41 17.56 12.74
CA VAL A 668 -20.00 17.89 13.05
C VAL A 668 -19.07 17.18 12.06
N CYS A 669 -17.90 17.76 11.77
CA CYS A 669 -16.91 17.07 10.97
C CYS A 669 -16.31 15.89 11.76
N SER A 670 -16.42 14.67 11.24
CA SER A 670 -15.87 13.46 11.88
C SER A 670 -14.34 13.50 12.03
N LYS A 671 -13.68 14.36 11.25
CA LYS A 671 -12.23 14.62 11.29
C LYS A 671 -11.86 15.90 12.07
N ARG A 672 -12.83 16.54 12.71
CA ARG A 672 -12.70 17.74 13.57
C ARG A 672 -12.05 18.94 12.87
N TYR A 673 -12.41 19.17 11.60
CA TYR A 673 -12.01 20.38 10.87
C TYR A 673 -13.09 21.48 11.00
N PRO A 674 -12.70 22.76 11.01
CA PRO A 674 -11.31 23.26 11.07
C PRO A 674 -10.66 22.96 12.43
N ARG A 675 -9.33 22.72 12.43
CA ARG A 675 -8.55 22.52 13.66
C ARG A 675 -8.25 23.85 14.35
N GLU A 676 -7.78 23.80 15.59
CA GLU A 676 -7.36 24.98 16.33
C GLU A 676 -5.97 25.47 15.88
N PHE A 677 -5.70 26.75 16.07
CA PHE A 677 -4.37 27.31 15.87
C PHE A 677 -3.50 27.03 17.11
N LEU A 678 -2.27 26.61 16.88
CA LEU A 678 -1.30 26.27 17.91
C LEU A 678 0.08 26.74 17.47
N ALA A 679 0.77 27.47 18.35
CA ALA A 679 2.13 27.95 18.09
C ALA A 679 3.13 26.79 18.01
N ALA A 680 2.96 25.75 18.83
CA ALA A 680 3.80 24.55 18.92
C ALA A 680 2.95 23.29 19.09
N THR A 681 3.50 22.11 18.75
CA THR A 681 2.80 20.85 19.01
C THR A 681 2.67 20.59 20.51
N ARG A 682 1.45 20.27 20.95
CA ARG A 682 1.14 19.93 22.34
C ARG A 682 0.65 18.50 22.44
N VAL A 683 1.08 17.79 23.48
CA VAL A 683 0.63 16.42 23.76
C VAL A 683 -0.32 16.47 24.96
N GLU A 684 -1.55 16.02 24.76
CA GLU A 684 -2.56 15.92 25.83
C GLU A 684 -2.27 14.72 26.76
N GLU A 685 -3.00 14.64 27.89
CA GLU A 685 -2.89 13.54 28.87
C GLU A 685 -3.16 12.16 28.24
N ASP A 686 -3.97 12.09 27.17
CA ASP A 686 -4.25 10.86 26.43
C ASP A 686 -3.12 10.47 25.44
N GLY A 687 -2.08 11.29 25.36
CA GLY A 687 -0.91 11.13 24.51
C GLY A 687 -1.08 11.60 23.07
N TYR A 688 -2.26 12.10 22.66
CA TYR A 688 -2.50 12.55 21.27
C TYR A 688 -1.82 13.90 21.01
N PRO A 689 -1.00 14.01 19.94
CA PRO A 689 -0.42 15.28 19.59
C PRO A 689 -1.40 16.16 18.82
N HIS A 690 -1.57 17.37 19.31
CA HIS A 690 -2.17 18.46 18.57
C HIS A 690 -1.05 19.23 17.87
N TYR A 691 -0.93 18.99 16.56
CA TYR A 691 0.17 19.54 15.77
C TYR A 691 0.16 21.06 15.70
N CYS A 692 1.36 21.65 15.65
CA CYS A 692 1.60 23.05 15.34
C CYS A 692 0.83 23.49 14.08
N ARG A 693 0.07 24.57 14.22
CA ARG A 693 -0.74 25.22 13.17
C ARG A 693 -0.74 26.72 13.44
N ARG A 694 0.24 27.45 12.92
CA ARG A 694 0.31 28.89 13.13
C ARG A 694 -0.76 29.62 12.35
N SER A 695 -1.36 30.65 12.94
CA SER A 695 -2.18 31.61 12.22
C SER A 695 -1.28 32.51 11.36
N VAL A 696 -1.87 33.29 10.46
CA VAL A 696 -1.10 34.27 9.66
C VAL A 696 -0.39 35.29 10.56
N GLU A 697 -1.04 35.70 11.66
CA GLU A 697 -0.46 36.60 12.66
C GLU A 697 0.74 35.99 13.40
N MET A 698 0.77 34.66 13.54
CA MET A 698 1.89 33.91 14.12
C MET A 698 2.93 33.48 13.08
N GLY A 699 2.90 34.04 11.86
CA GLY A 699 3.84 33.72 10.78
C GLY A 699 3.49 32.46 9.98
N GLY A 700 2.25 31.97 10.07
CA GLY A 700 1.71 30.91 9.23
C GLY A 700 1.28 31.41 7.85
N PHE A 701 1.12 30.50 6.89
CA PHE A 701 0.71 30.84 5.52
C PHE A 701 -0.73 30.39 5.23
N SER A 702 -1.29 30.94 4.16
CA SER A 702 -2.60 30.57 3.63
C SER A 702 -2.58 30.49 2.11
N VAL A 703 -3.54 29.78 1.53
CA VAL A 703 -3.71 29.67 0.07
C VAL A 703 -5.16 29.80 -0.32
N THR A 704 -5.44 30.60 -1.34
CA THR A 704 -6.81 30.79 -1.85
C THR A 704 -7.01 29.93 -3.08
N LYS A 705 -8.04 29.07 -3.06
CA LYS A 705 -8.42 28.25 -4.23
C LYS A 705 -9.94 28.08 -4.32
N MET A 706 -10.41 27.71 -5.50
CA MET A 706 -11.82 27.36 -5.68
C MET A 706 -12.19 26.11 -4.88
N ALA A 707 -13.23 26.21 -4.07
CA ALA A 707 -13.78 25.11 -3.29
C ALA A 707 -15.30 25.04 -3.41
N LYS A 708 -15.87 23.85 -3.20
CA LYS A 708 -17.32 23.67 -3.09
C LYS A 708 -17.78 24.07 -1.69
N LEU A 709 -18.70 25.02 -1.62
CA LEU A 709 -19.32 25.50 -0.39
C LEU A 709 -20.80 25.08 -0.34
N ARG A 710 -21.53 25.59 0.64
CA ARG A 710 -22.96 25.37 0.86
C ARG A 710 -23.76 25.54 -0.44
N GLY A 711 -24.73 24.65 -0.65
CA GLY A 711 -25.55 24.64 -1.88
C GLY A 711 -24.83 24.13 -3.13
N GLY A 712 -23.59 23.61 -3.01
CA GLY A 712 -22.81 23.11 -4.14
C GLY A 712 -22.12 24.20 -4.97
N GLN A 713 -22.24 25.46 -4.57
CA GLN A 713 -21.60 26.60 -5.22
C GLN A 713 -20.07 26.48 -5.14
N LYS A 714 -19.39 26.72 -6.25
CA LYS A 714 -17.92 26.86 -6.26
C LYS A 714 -17.55 28.33 -6.08
N ALA A 715 -16.78 28.63 -5.05
CA ALA A 715 -16.27 29.98 -4.78
C ALA A 715 -14.81 29.92 -4.31
N ASN A 716 -14.12 31.05 -4.37
CA ASN A 716 -12.79 31.16 -3.79
C ASN A 716 -12.88 31.05 -2.27
N PHE A 717 -12.09 30.15 -1.70
CA PHE A 717 -11.98 29.93 -0.26
C PHE A 717 -10.50 29.99 0.14
N THR A 718 -10.22 30.73 1.21
CA THR A 718 -8.88 30.85 1.78
C THR A 718 -8.66 29.73 2.78
N PHE A 719 -7.77 28.81 2.46
CA PHE A 719 -7.32 27.75 3.36
C PHE A 719 -6.13 28.25 4.16
N ASP A 720 -6.26 28.28 5.47
CA ASP A 720 -5.15 28.45 6.41
C ASP A 720 -4.72 27.10 7.00
N ASN A 721 -3.76 27.14 7.92
CA ASN A 721 -3.20 25.96 8.58
C ASN A 721 -4.23 25.10 9.35
N ARG A 722 -5.46 25.58 9.61
CA ARG A 722 -6.49 24.77 10.28
C ARG A 722 -7.04 23.66 9.39
N TRP A 723 -6.85 23.76 8.08
CA TRP A 723 -7.37 22.83 7.07
C TRP A 723 -6.35 21.81 6.58
N VAL A 724 -5.10 21.90 7.03
CA VAL A 724 -4.02 21.04 6.54
C VAL A 724 -4.08 19.65 7.19
N VAL A 725 -4.05 18.61 6.38
CA VAL A 725 -3.91 17.21 6.82
C VAL A 725 -2.45 16.96 7.23
N PRO A 726 -2.17 16.39 8.42
CA PRO A 726 -0.80 16.12 8.86
C PRO A 726 0.00 15.27 7.86
N TYR A 727 1.23 15.67 7.58
CA TYR A 727 2.05 15.03 6.55
C TYR A 727 3.53 15.03 6.89
N CYS A 728 4.29 14.15 6.24
CA CYS A 728 5.74 14.19 6.27
C CYS A 728 6.25 14.92 5.01
N PRO A 729 6.98 16.05 5.13
CA PRO A 729 7.49 16.80 3.97
C PRO A 729 8.34 15.97 3.00
N ALA A 730 9.20 15.09 3.52
CA ALA A 730 10.07 14.25 2.71
C ALA A 730 9.25 13.27 1.85
N LEU A 731 8.27 12.59 2.45
CA LEU A 731 7.39 11.66 1.74
C LEU A 731 6.49 12.38 0.72
N LEU A 732 5.98 13.57 1.05
CA LEU A 732 5.15 14.34 0.12
C LEU A 732 5.92 14.76 -1.13
N ARG A 733 7.18 15.19 -0.99
CA ARG A 733 8.04 15.54 -2.13
C ARG A 733 8.38 14.35 -3.01
N GLU A 734 8.65 13.21 -2.38
CA GLU A 734 9.04 12.00 -3.08
C GLU A 734 7.87 11.37 -3.85
N PHE A 735 6.69 11.24 -3.22
CA PHE A 735 5.55 10.55 -3.83
C PHE A 735 4.50 11.47 -4.46
N ARG A 736 4.49 12.77 -4.12
CA ARG A 736 3.62 13.80 -4.73
C ARG A 736 2.15 13.39 -4.82
N CYS A 737 1.61 12.91 -3.72
CA CYS A 737 0.23 12.45 -3.62
C CYS A 737 -0.37 12.83 -2.26
N HIS A 738 -1.68 12.61 -2.08
CA HIS A 738 -2.29 12.77 -0.77
C HIS A 738 -1.73 11.69 0.18
N LEU A 739 -0.94 12.13 1.16
CA LEU A 739 -0.21 11.28 2.08
C LEU A 739 -0.34 11.82 3.51
N ASN A 740 -1.11 11.12 4.34
CA ASN A 740 -1.31 11.48 5.75
C ASN A 740 -0.31 10.73 6.62
N VAL A 741 0.29 11.41 7.59
CA VAL A 741 1.17 10.80 8.61
C VAL A 741 0.77 11.33 9.98
N GLU A 742 0.34 10.43 10.86
CA GLU A 742 -0.07 10.76 12.22
C GLU A 742 0.65 9.88 13.25
N ILE A 743 1.00 10.47 14.39
CA ILE A 743 1.44 9.75 15.58
C ILE A 743 0.28 8.93 16.16
N CYS A 744 0.58 7.69 16.49
CA CYS A 744 -0.34 6.79 17.19
C CYS A 744 -0.19 6.94 18.70
N ALA A 745 -1.03 7.78 19.28
CA ALA A 745 -1.04 8.01 20.72
C ALA A 745 -1.72 6.91 21.54
N THR A 746 -2.78 6.31 20.99
CA THR A 746 -3.60 5.36 21.75
C THR A 746 -3.78 4.07 20.97
N VAL A 747 -4.12 3.01 21.71
CA VAL A 747 -4.47 1.70 21.15
C VAL A 747 -5.72 1.80 20.24
N LYS A 748 -6.46 2.93 20.25
CA LYS A 748 -7.60 3.17 19.34
C LYS A 748 -7.19 3.21 17.87
N ALA A 749 -5.94 3.56 17.54
CA ALA A 749 -5.43 3.48 16.17
C ALA A 749 -5.41 2.03 15.64
N ILE A 750 -5.26 1.04 16.54
CA ILE A 750 -5.38 -0.38 16.19
C ILE A 750 -6.82 -0.74 15.89
N LYS A 751 -7.81 -0.24 16.65
CA LYS A 751 -9.23 -0.40 16.26
C LYS A 751 -9.47 0.14 14.85
N TYR A 752 -8.77 1.20 14.46
CA TYR A 752 -8.87 1.77 13.13
C TYR A 752 -8.32 0.83 12.05
N VAL A 753 -7.15 0.23 12.21
CA VAL A 753 -6.61 -0.69 11.19
C VAL A 753 -7.21 -2.09 11.27
N VAL A 754 -7.51 -2.62 12.46
CA VAL A 754 -8.35 -3.81 12.60
C VAL A 754 -9.68 -3.56 11.90
N LYS A 755 -10.29 -2.38 12.03
CA LYS A 755 -11.44 -1.99 11.21
C LYS A 755 -11.13 -2.12 9.72
N TYR A 756 -10.04 -1.60 9.15
CA TYR A 756 -9.79 -1.75 7.70
C TYR A 756 -9.44 -3.19 7.26
N ILE A 757 -8.77 -3.97 8.12
CA ILE A 757 -8.51 -5.39 7.91
C ILE A 757 -9.83 -6.19 7.92
N THR A 758 -10.74 -5.87 8.83
CA THR A 758 -11.99 -6.61 9.07
C THR A 758 -13.19 -6.07 8.29
N LYS A 759 -13.15 -4.80 7.86
CA LYS A 759 -14.20 -4.12 7.08
C LYS A 759 -14.47 -4.87 5.77
N GLY A 760 -13.44 -5.51 5.21
CA GLY A 760 -13.54 -6.23 3.94
C GLY A 760 -13.86 -5.31 2.77
N SER A 761 -14.14 -5.90 1.61
CA SER A 761 -14.71 -5.15 0.48
C SER A 761 -16.01 -4.50 0.92
N ASP A 762 -16.36 -3.39 0.26
CA ASP A 762 -17.60 -2.72 0.60
C ASP A 762 -18.81 -3.67 0.48
N MET A 763 -19.64 -3.68 1.52
CA MET A 763 -20.82 -4.55 1.61
C MET A 763 -22.13 -3.76 1.43
N ALA A 764 -23.16 -4.39 0.88
CA ALA A 764 -24.53 -3.94 0.96
C ALA A 764 -25.27 -4.66 2.10
N ALA A 765 -26.07 -3.92 2.88
CA ALA A 765 -26.92 -4.51 3.90
C ALA A 765 -28.29 -4.88 3.29
N TYR A 766 -28.77 -6.10 3.54
CA TYR A 766 -30.14 -6.52 3.24
C TYR A 766 -30.73 -7.26 4.43
N GLN A 767 -32.04 -7.05 4.61
CA GLN A 767 -32.87 -7.95 5.39
C GLN A 767 -33.47 -8.96 4.40
N VAL A 768 -32.99 -10.21 4.42
CA VAL A 768 -33.65 -11.30 3.68
C VAL A 768 -34.96 -11.57 4.41
N ARG A 769 -36.05 -10.95 3.98
CA ARG A 769 -37.39 -11.38 4.38
C ARG A 769 -37.65 -12.67 3.61
N GLN A 770 -37.48 -13.81 4.28
CA GLN A 770 -38.16 -15.02 3.84
C GLN A 770 -39.65 -14.71 3.91
N GLU A 771 -40.29 -14.61 2.75
CA GLU A 771 -41.75 -14.70 2.68
C GLU A 771 -42.11 -16.11 3.11
N ALA A 772 -42.37 -16.27 4.41
CA ALA A 772 -43.03 -17.45 4.92
C ALA A 772 -44.42 -17.47 4.28
N ALA A 773 -44.68 -18.49 3.47
CA ALA A 773 -46.00 -18.79 2.97
C ALA A 773 -46.98 -18.84 4.15
N SER A 774 -47.91 -17.90 4.15
CA SER A 774 -49.23 -17.89 4.79
C SER A 774 -49.54 -18.98 5.83
N ALA A 775 -49.61 -18.61 7.11
CA ALA A 775 -50.68 -19.02 8.03
C ALA A 775 -50.68 -18.21 9.34
N SER A 776 -51.81 -17.53 9.59
CA SER A 776 -52.37 -17.03 10.85
C SER A 776 -51.55 -16.13 11.80
N ALA A 777 -52.13 -14.96 12.06
CA ALA A 777 -51.68 -13.92 12.96
C ALA A 777 -51.56 -14.36 14.44
N SER A 778 -50.45 -13.98 15.07
CA SER A 778 -50.44 -13.58 16.48
C SER A 778 -49.39 -12.50 16.71
N THR A 779 -49.82 -11.43 17.36
CA THR A 779 -49.08 -10.19 17.59
C THR A 779 -48.23 -10.31 18.84
N THR A 780 -46.93 -10.54 18.70
CA THR A 780 -45.92 -10.23 19.73
C THR A 780 -44.57 -9.98 19.08
N ALA A 781 -43.93 -8.85 19.44
CA ALA A 781 -42.61 -8.48 18.96
C ALA A 781 -41.55 -9.49 19.44
N PRO A 782 -40.61 -9.95 18.59
CA PRO A 782 -39.57 -10.86 19.06
C PRO A 782 -38.43 -10.08 19.71
N THR A 783 -38.18 -10.44 20.96
CA THR A 783 -37.02 -10.07 21.77
C THR A 783 -35.74 -10.57 21.10
N VAL A 784 -34.70 -9.74 21.12
CA VAL A 784 -33.33 -10.09 20.70
C VAL A 784 -32.83 -11.25 21.56
N GLY A 785 -32.47 -12.37 20.94
CA GLY A 785 -31.75 -13.46 21.58
C GLY A 785 -32.49 -14.81 21.57
N GLN A 786 -32.72 -15.38 20.38
CA GLN A 786 -32.83 -16.83 20.22
C GLN A 786 -32.08 -17.24 18.95
N SER A 787 -31.02 -18.02 19.15
CA SER A 787 -30.22 -18.70 18.14
C SER A 787 -31.12 -19.63 17.30
N ALA A 788 -31.07 -19.47 15.99
CA ALA A 788 -31.61 -20.45 15.07
C ALA A 788 -30.64 -21.65 15.04
N HIS A 789 -30.86 -22.64 15.90
CA HIS A 789 -30.19 -23.93 15.79
C HIS A 789 -30.58 -24.63 14.48
N GLY A 790 -29.60 -25.14 13.73
CA GLY A 790 -29.80 -26.01 12.56
C GLY A 790 -29.75 -25.36 11.17
N LYS A 791 -29.07 -24.21 10.97
CA LYS A 791 -28.94 -23.61 9.63
C LYS A 791 -27.60 -23.97 9.00
N MET A 792 -27.62 -24.76 7.92
CA MET A 792 -26.46 -25.05 7.07
C MET A 792 -25.73 -23.75 6.70
N ILE A 793 -24.46 -23.62 7.10
CA ILE A 793 -23.64 -22.43 6.82
C ILE A 793 -23.06 -22.55 5.40
N ASP A 794 -23.41 -21.60 4.52
CA ASP A 794 -22.85 -21.44 3.18
C ASP A 794 -22.16 -20.08 3.08
N GLU A 795 -20.90 -20.03 3.51
CA GLU A 795 -20.14 -18.78 3.52
C GLU A 795 -19.89 -18.21 2.12
N ILE A 796 -19.96 -19.05 1.08
CA ILE A 796 -19.85 -18.58 -0.30
C ILE A 796 -21.06 -17.72 -0.65
N LYS A 797 -22.27 -18.15 -0.28
CA LYS A 797 -23.48 -17.35 -0.48
C LYS A 797 -23.40 -16.03 0.29
N ASP A 798 -22.97 -16.05 1.54
CA ASP A 798 -22.84 -14.83 2.35
C ASP A 798 -21.76 -13.88 1.83
N TYR A 799 -20.69 -14.42 1.25
CA TYR A 799 -19.63 -13.65 0.60
C TYR A 799 -20.11 -12.96 -0.69
N LEU A 800 -20.80 -13.69 -1.58
CA LEU A 800 -21.34 -13.18 -2.84
C LEU A 800 -22.48 -12.18 -2.60
N LEU A 801 -23.46 -12.62 -1.79
CA LEU A 801 -24.03 -11.88 -0.69
C LEU A 801 -23.94 -10.37 -0.83
N GLY A 802 -23.00 -9.80 -0.09
CA GLY A 802 -22.82 -8.37 0.13
C GLY A 802 -21.87 -7.63 -0.80
N ARG A 803 -21.09 -8.29 -1.67
CA ARG A 803 -19.85 -7.69 -2.18
C ARG A 803 -20.04 -6.75 -3.36
N TYR A 804 -19.33 -5.62 -3.32
CA TYR A 804 -19.07 -4.73 -4.46
C TYR A 804 -17.68 -4.95 -5.04
N ILE A 805 -17.55 -4.96 -6.37
CA ILE A 805 -16.26 -5.01 -7.08
C ILE A 805 -16.14 -3.78 -7.99
N GLY A 806 -15.07 -3.00 -7.81
CA GLY A 806 -14.74 -1.85 -8.67
C GLY A 806 -13.57 -2.16 -9.62
N PRO A 807 -13.31 -1.31 -10.64
CA PRO A 807 -12.30 -1.60 -11.67
C PRO A 807 -10.86 -1.72 -11.12
N MET A 808 -10.51 -0.95 -10.09
CA MET A 808 -9.19 -1.01 -9.45
C MET A 808 -8.99 -2.31 -8.66
N GLU A 809 -10.03 -2.77 -7.95
CA GLU A 809 -10.03 -4.05 -7.24
C GLU A 809 -9.98 -5.20 -8.26
N ALA A 810 -10.70 -5.08 -9.37
CA ALA A 810 -10.70 -6.06 -10.45
C ALA A 810 -9.31 -6.26 -11.07
N VAL A 811 -8.61 -5.16 -11.39
CA VAL A 811 -7.23 -5.24 -11.87
C VAL A 811 -6.32 -5.88 -10.82
N ASN A 812 -6.52 -5.57 -9.54
CA ASN A 812 -5.75 -6.23 -8.49
C ASN A 812 -5.99 -7.75 -8.47
N THR A 813 -7.24 -8.20 -8.57
CA THR A 813 -7.56 -9.63 -8.67
C THR A 813 -6.93 -10.28 -9.91
N ILE A 814 -6.94 -9.59 -11.06
CA ILE A 814 -6.38 -10.09 -12.31
C ILE A 814 -4.85 -10.19 -12.26
N LEU A 815 -4.17 -9.17 -11.74
CA LEU A 815 -2.70 -9.13 -11.67
C LEU A 815 -2.12 -9.78 -10.41
N GLY A 816 -2.97 -10.08 -9.43
CA GLY A 816 -2.60 -10.76 -8.19
C GLY A 816 -1.75 -9.93 -7.24
N PHE A 817 -2.03 -8.62 -7.07
CA PHE A 817 -1.31 -7.83 -6.05
C PHE A 817 -1.85 -8.08 -4.64
N GLU A 818 -0.98 -7.88 -3.65
CA GLU A 818 -1.32 -8.11 -2.25
C GLU A 818 -2.21 -6.99 -1.69
N VAL A 819 -3.37 -7.38 -1.16
CA VAL A 819 -4.31 -6.49 -0.46
C VAL A 819 -3.83 -6.19 0.96
N HIS A 820 -3.29 -7.19 1.67
CA HIS A 820 -2.76 -7.04 3.01
C HIS A 820 -1.31 -7.53 3.06
N SER A 821 -0.42 -6.73 3.64
CA SER A 821 0.97 -7.12 3.89
C SER A 821 1.34 -6.88 5.35
N ARG A 822 2.21 -7.74 5.89
CA ARG A 822 2.66 -7.68 7.30
C ARG A 822 4.16 -8.01 7.41
N TYR A 823 4.79 -7.54 8.47
CA TYR A 823 6.20 -7.79 8.80
C TYR A 823 6.39 -7.71 10.32
N PRO A 824 7.21 -8.58 10.95
CA PRO A 824 7.75 -9.84 10.43
C PRO A 824 6.63 -10.85 10.19
N LEU A 825 6.85 -11.83 9.29
CA LEU A 825 5.81 -12.76 8.83
C LEU A 825 5.28 -13.74 9.88
#